data_AF-A0A2Y9ETU2-F1
#
_entry.id   AF-A0A2Y9ETU2-F1
#
_cell.length_a   1.000
_cell.length_b   1.000
_cell.length_c   1.000
_cell.angle_alpha   90.00
_cell.angle_beta   90.00
_cell.angle_gamma   90.00
#
_symmetry.space_group_name_H-M   'P 1'
#
loop_
_entity.id
_entity.type
_entity.pdbx_description
1 polymer ?
#
loop_
_entity_poly.entity_id
_entity_poly.type
_entity_poly.pdbx_seq_one_letter_code
_entity_poly.pdbx_strand_id
1 'polypeptide(L)'
;MAIRPHKNGAKGQKKKLPHTTVQRFLSWGLPVSCSRFLWRQRGEFPVSAFLLGAGTGGLLAIGLFQLLVNPMNIYEDQKMVTLYSLVGLGAIGWGTSPHIRCASLLLVPKMLGKEGRLFVLGYALAAIYEGPVANLRHNLNEVIASLGCTVELQINNTRSAWRVSTAPLRAVFKDLLSSKESLKAKTQNITNSFEELDAQVNSESGYAPEDAEGSEETAPGRETLRASAFRHRLSTQKMYELKTKLRCSHVVNKAMITCRRWFDQKHRECIRRIWVPLLNHLLCLPMKFKFFCGIVKVMEVWCRSRIPVEGNFGQTYDSLNQSIHSLEGEFSATINLKEEKRAGVLGLNVSWEHVSTEVRDYVRRQEAQLEWVLGLLHALFSCTFLLVLHACFSYMDSYNGDIRFDNIYISTYFCQIDERRKKLGKQTLLPLRRAEKKTVIFPWDPAIQASEMRNVVRELMETLPVVLLLLLLCGLDWALYSIFDTIRHHSFVQYSFRSSHKLEVKVGGDSMLARLLRNTIGALNTSSETVVESNNMPCLPQPVPLSTRAYLRAALPSSLLVCLCLLQAFGYRLRRVIVAFYFPKREKKRILFLYNELLRKRAAFTQLRRATIVRRAREQRASRRHLADILHRRCLPLLRPWLRRRCVVCQAPETPESYVCPTPDCEAVYCRSCWNDMRQRCPVCTPREELSSSAYSDSNDDATYAE
;
A
#
# COMPACT_ATOMS: atom_id res chain seq x y z
N MET A 1 48.08 -63.57 84.74
CA MET A 1 47.64 -64.67 83.86
C MET A 1 46.30 -64.29 83.26
N ALA A 2 46.17 -64.42 81.93
CA ALA A 2 44.96 -64.25 81.11
C ALA A 2 44.35 -62.84 80.92
N ILE A 3 44.72 -62.23 79.80
CA ILE A 3 43.99 -61.20 79.07
C ILE A 3 42.92 -61.90 78.20
N ARG A 4 41.65 -61.48 78.26
CA ARG A 4 40.72 -61.48 77.12
C ARG A 4 39.74 -60.28 77.20
N PRO A 5 39.32 -59.75 76.04
CA PRO A 5 38.90 -58.35 75.90
C PRO A 5 37.38 -58.18 75.86
N HIS A 6 36.92 -57.05 76.42
CA HIS A 6 35.56 -56.56 76.32
C HIS A 6 35.25 -56.14 74.87
N LYS A 7 34.22 -56.77 74.27
CA LYS A 7 33.66 -56.40 72.96
C LYS A 7 33.11 -54.97 73.00
N ASN A 8 33.72 -54.07 72.23
CA ASN A 8 33.17 -52.75 71.94
C ASN A 8 32.02 -52.84 70.92
N GLY A 9 30.98 -52.07 71.21
CA GLY A 9 29.66 -52.17 70.60
C GLY A 9 29.56 -51.80 69.13
N ALA A 10 28.63 -52.49 68.46
CA ALA A 10 28.08 -52.10 67.17
C ALA A 10 27.27 -50.80 67.30
N LYS A 11 27.93 -49.64 67.16
CA LYS A 11 27.22 -48.40 66.83
C LYS A 11 26.75 -48.52 65.39
N GLY A 12 25.46 -48.81 65.21
CA GLY A 12 24.79 -48.70 63.92
C GLY A 12 25.12 -47.36 63.26
N GLN A 13 25.55 -47.42 62.00
CA GLN A 13 25.78 -46.24 61.17
C GLN A 13 24.51 -45.37 61.19
N LYS A 14 24.56 -44.25 61.92
CA LYS A 14 23.56 -43.17 61.75
C LYS A 14 23.57 -42.79 60.27
N LYS A 15 22.51 -43.15 59.54
CA LYS A 15 22.27 -42.70 58.16
C LYS A 15 22.44 -41.18 58.12
N LYS A 16 23.49 -40.69 57.44
CA LYS A 16 23.70 -39.26 57.22
C LYS A 16 22.46 -38.72 56.50
N LEU A 17 21.77 -37.74 57.09
CA LEU A 17 20.62 -37.06 56.46
C LEU A 17 21.04 -36.55 55.07
N PRO A 18 20.17 -36.62 54.04
CA PRO A 18 20.47 -36.09 52.72
C PRO A 18 20.78 -34.59 52.82
N HIS A 19 21.90 -34.16 52.23
CA HIS A 19 22.46 -32.83 52.45
C HIS A 19 21.78 -31.72 51.61
N THR A 20 20.93 -32.07 50.63
CA THR A 20 20.30 -31.12 49.70
C THR A 20 18.82 -31.44 49.41
N THR A 21 18.01 -30.43 49.11
CA THR A 21 16.58 -30.58 48.73
C THR A 21 16.41 -31.43 47.47
N VAL A 22 17.35 -31.31 46.52
CA VAL A 22 17.38 -32.11 45.28
C VAL A 22 17.55 -33.60 45.59
N GLN A 23 18.42 -33.93 46.55
CA GLN A 23 18.61 -35.32 46.99
C GLN A 23 17.34 -35.90 47.62
N ARG A 24 16.58 -35.09 48.36
CA ARG A 24 15.29 -35.50 48.95
C ARG A 24 14.22 -35.72 47.88
N PHE A 25 14.16 -34.86 46.86
CA PHE A 25 13.17 -34.97 45.77
C PHE A 25 13.46 -36.16 44.83
N LEU A 26 14.73 -36.34 44.43
CA LEU A 26 15.14 -37.45 43.58
C LEU A 26 15.04 -38.81 44.29
N SER A 27 15.29 -38.88 45.59
CA SER A 27 15.10 -40.13 46.35
C SER A 27 13.64 -40.48 46.60
N TRP A 28 12.71 -39.52 46.45
CA TRP A 28 11.27 -39.76 46.48
C TRP A 28 10.73 -40.26 45.13
N GLY A 29 11.23 -39.71 44.02
CA GLY A 29 10.73 -40.04 42.68
C GLY A 29 11.40 -41.22 41.96
N LEU A 30 12.63 -41.62 42.34
CA LEU A 30 13.37 -42.69 41.67
C LEU A 30 13.35 -44.00 42.48
N PRO A 31 13.32 -45.16 41.81
CA PRO A 31 13.52 -46.45 42.46
C PRO A 31 14.81 -46.47 43.29
N VAL A 32 14.80 -47.19 44.42
CA VAL A 32 15.91 -47.21 45.38
C VAL A 32 17.26 -47.53 44.71
N SER A 33 17.27 -48.44 43.74
CA SER A 33 18.45 -48.81 42.94
C SER A 33 19.03 -47.65 42.13
N CYS A 34 18.18 -46.86 41.46
CA CYS A 34 18.60 -45.68 40.69
C CYS A 34 19.10 -44.55 41.60
N SER A 35 18.44 -44.35 42.75
CA SER A 35 18.89 -43.37 43.74
C SER A 35 20.27 -43.72 44.33
N ARG A 36 20.53 -45.01 44.59
CA ARG A 36 21.80 -45.51 45.12
C ARG A 36 22.93 -45.37 44.09
N PHE A 37 22.61 -45.54 42.81
CA PHE A 37 23.55 -45.33 41.70
C PHE A 37 23.91 -43.85 41.47
N LEU A 38 22.92 -42.94 41.51
CA LEU A 38 23.16 -41.50 41.33
C LEU A 38 24.03 -40.87 42.43
N TRP A 39 23.93 -41.39 43.66
CA TRP A 39 24.67 -40.89 44.83
C TRP A 39 25.90 -41.72 45.21
N ARG A 40 26.39 -42.57 44.29
CA ARG A 40 27.58 -43.40 44.49
C ARG A 40 28.83 -42.58 44.81
N GLN A 41 29.79 -43.16 45.54
CA GLN A 41 31.11 -42.55 45.67
C GLN A 41 31.92 -42.70 44.37
N ARG A 42 32.81 -41.74 44.08
CA ARG A 42 33.70 -41.81 42.90
C ARG A 42 34.56 -43.08 43.02
N GLY A 43 34.30 -44.07 42.16
CA GLY A 43 35.00 -45.36 42.14
C GLY A 43 34.09 -46.59 42.21
N GLU A 44 32.85 -46.46 42.69
CA GLU A 44 31.91 -47.59 42.79
C GLU A 44 31.22 -47.87 41.44
N PHE A 45 31.30 -49.10 40.94
CA PHE A 45 30.75 -49.56 39.64
C PHE A 45 31.18 -48.74 38.41
N PRO A 46 32.48 -48.72 38.06
CA PRO A 46 33.00 -47.88 36.96
C PRO A 46 32.41 -48.28 35.60
N VAL A 47 32.32 -49.58 35.32
CA VAL A 47 31.86 -50.12 34.02
C VAL A 47 30.38 -49.81 33.77
N SER A 48 29.50 -50.06 34.75
CA SER A 48 28.07 -49.83 34.56
C SER A 48 27.73 -48.36 34.34
N ALA A 49 28.48 -47.45 34.97
CA ALA A 49 28.27 -46.02 34.73
C ALA A 49 28.93 -45.46 33.49
N PHE A 50 30.00 -46.08 33.02
CA PHE A 50 30.49 -45.80 31.69
C PHE A 50 29.44 -46.23 30.66
N LEU A 51 28.92 -47.46 30.74
CA LEU A 51 27.92 -47.99 29.80
C LEU A 51 26.60 -47.22 29.83
N LEU A 52 26.04 -46.96 31.03
CA LEU A 52 24.82 -46.14 31.16
C LEU A 52 25.06 -44.71 30.68
N GLY A 53 26.21 -44.12 31.03
CA GLY A 53 26.60 -42.79 30.56
C GLY A 53 26.72 -42.73 29.03
N ALA A 54 27.43 -43.69 28.43
CA ALA A 54 27.62 -43.80 26.99
C ALA A 54 26.29 -44.01 26.25
N GLY A 55 25.42 -44.88 26.77
CA GLY A 55 24.07 -45.07 26.23
C GLY A 55 23.25 -43.78 26.25
N THR A 56 23.21 -43.08 27.39
CA THR A 56 22.50 -41.79 27.50
C THR A 56 23.09 -40.70 26.60
N GLY A 57 24.41 -40.63 26.47
CA GLY A 57 25.10 -39.68 25.59
C GLY A 57 24.83 -39.96 24.11
N GLY A 58 24.80 -41.24 23.71
CA GLY A 58 24.41 -41.65 22.36
C GLY A 58 22.98 -41.26 22.03
N LEU A 59 22.01 -41.52 22.93
CA LEU A 59 20.61 -41.11 22.74
C LEU A 59 20.45 -39.60 22.65
N LEU A 60 21.16 -38.84 23.49
CA LEU A 60 21.17 -37.37 23.42
C LEU A 60 21.76 -36.88 22.09
N ALA A 61 22.85 -37.49 21.62
CA ALA A 61 23.45 -37.16 20.33
C ALA A 61 22.48 -37.45 19.16
N ILE A 62 21.76 -38.57 19.19
CA ILE A 62 20.70 -38.85 18.20
C ILE A 62 19.63 -37.77 18.23
N GLY A 63 19.14 -37.40 19.41
CA GLY A 63 18.13 -36.33 19.55
C GLY A 63 18.61 -34.98 19.00
N LEU A 64 19.87 -34.62 19.26
CA LEU A 64 20.48 -33.41 18.72
C LEU A 64 20.63 -33.47 17.20
N PHE A 65 21.07 -34.60 16.65
CA PHE A 65 21.17 -34.79 15.21
C PHE A 65 19.80 -34.58 14.52
N GLN A 66 18.75 -35.21 15.07
CA GLN A 66 17.40 -35.09 14.53
C GLN A 66 16.87 -33.66 14.54
N LEU A 67 17.22 -32.89 15.58
CA LEU A 67 16.76 -31.50 15.71
C LEU A 67 17.55 -30.52 14.84
N LEU A 68 18.85 -30.75 14.64
CA LEU A 68 19.78 -29.74 14.13
C LEU A 68 20.30 -30.04 12.73
N VAL A 69 20.66 -31.30 12.47
CA VAL A 69 21.36 -31.70 11.23
C VAL A 69 20.39 -32.28 10.22
N ASN A 70 19.42 -33.08 10.67
CA ASN A 70 18.40 -33.66 9.79
C ASN A 70 17.61 -32.63 8.96
N PRO A 71 17.17 -31.47 9.52
CA PRO A 71 16.47 -30.45 8.73
C PRO A 71 17.38 -29.66 7.77
N MET A 72 18.71 -29.82 7.81
CA MET A 72 19.60 -29.16 6.87
C MET A 72 19.62 -29.86 5.52
N ASN A 73 19.68 -29.07 4.45
CA ASN A 73 19.71 -29.57 3.07
C ASN A 73 21.13 -30.02 2.68
N ILE A 74 21.54 -31.17 3.22
CA ILE A 74 22.86 -31.80 3.03
C ILE A 74 22.67 -33.19 2.39
N TYR A 75 23.64 -33.67 1.62
CA TYR A 75 23.64 -35.03 1.04
C TYR A 75 23.44 -36.11 2.12
N GLU A 76 22.63 -37.13 1.81
CA GLU A 76 22.29 -38.21 2.77
C GLU A 76 23.52 -38.96 3.29
N ASP A 77 24.54 -39.16 2.46
CA ASP A 77 25.79 -39.81 2.86
C ASP A 77 26.52 -39.00 3.96
N GLN A 78 26.54 -37.67 3.81
CA GLN A 78 27.15 -36.76 4.78
C GLN A 78 26.33 -36.68 6.08
N LYS A 79 25.00 -36.77 5.99
CA LYS A 79 24.12 -36.88 7.17
C LYS A 79 24.43 -38.15 7.96
N MET A 80 24.60 -39.29 7.31
CA MET A 80 24.95 -40.55 7.96
C MET A 80 26.32 -40.48 8.66
N VAL A 81 27.35 -39.96 7.98
CA VAL A 81 28.68 -39.77 8.59
C VAL A 81 28.60 -38.86 9.82
N THR A 82 27.83 -37.76 9.73
CA THR A 82 27.66 -36.82 10.84
C THR A 82 26.92 -37.46 12.03
N LEU A 83 25.88 -38.27 11.76
CA LEU A 83 25.15 -39.00 12.79
C LEU A 83 26.08 -39.94 13.57
N TYR A 84 26.79 -40.85 12.88
CA TYR A 84 27.67 -41.81 13.53
C TYR A 84 28.81 -41.11 14.30
N SER A 85 29.36 -40.04 13.73
CA SER A 85 30.40 -39.24 14.39
C SER A 85 29.89 -38.56 15.67
N LEU A 86 28.70 -37.94 15.61
CA LEU A 86 28.10 -37.28 16.77
C LEU A 86 27.72 -38.27 17.87
N VAL A 87 27.18 -39.44 17.49
CA VAL A 87 26.83 -40.52 18.43
C VAL A 87 28.07 -41.09 19.09
N GLY A 88 29.13 -41.37 18.33
CA GLY A 88 30.41 -41.86 18.86
C GLY A 88 31.04 -40.88 19.84
N LEU A 89 31.17 -39.61 19.46
CA LEU A 89 31.71 -38.55 20.32
C LEU A 89 30.82 -38.31 21.54
N GLY A 90 29.50 -38.30 21.36
CA GLY A 90 28.52 -38.14 22.45
C GLY A 90 28.61 -39.27 23.47
N ALA A 91 28.69 -40.52 23.01
CA ALA A 91 28.81 -41.70 23.87
C ALA A 91 30.13 -41.73 24.64
N ILE A 92 31.26 -41.49 23.97
CA ILE A 92 32.59 -41.47 24.61
C ILE A 92 32.69 -40.28 25.59
N GLY A 93 32.24 -39.10 25.17
CA GLY A 93 32.28 -37.88 25.97
C GLY A 93 31.44 -37.98 27.24
N TRP A 94 30.22 -38.50 27.12
CA TRP A 94 29.38 -38.80 28.28
C TRP A 94 29.93 -39.96 29.11
N GLY A 95 30.54 -40.98 28.53
CA GLY A 95 31.10 -42.10 29.27
C GLY A 95 32.27 -41.69 30.18
N THR A 96 33.10 -40.75 29.72
CA THR A 96 34.38 -40.41 30.35
C THR A 96 34.36 -39.12 31.19
N SER A 97 33.75 -38.04 30.69
CA SER A 97 33.95 -36.70 31.25
C SER A 97 32.72 -36.15 31.99
N PRO A 98 32.84 -35.80 33.29
CA PRO A 98 31.76 -35.12 34.00
C PRO A 98 31.50 -33.70 33.46
N HIS A 99 32.50 -33.07 32.83
CA HIS A 99 32.35 -31.76 32.19
C HIS A 99 31.42 -31.83 30.98
N ILE A 100 31.57 -32.86 30.13
CA ILE A 100 30.71 -33.06 28.96
C ILE A 100 29.27 -33.40 29.40
N ARG A 101 29.10 -34.25 30.43
CA ARG A 101 27.78 -34.53 31.02
C ARG A 101 27.10 -33.27 31.55
N CYS A 102 27.85 -32.41 32.24
CA CYS A 102 27.32 -31.15 32.75
C CYS A 102 26.94 -30.21 31.60
N ALA A 103 27.84 -29.96 30.65
CA ALA A 103 27.60 -29.05 29.52
C ALA A 103 26.43 -29.48 28.63
N SER A 104 26.27 -30.78 28.39
CA SER A 104 25.13 -31.31 27.62
C SER A 104 23.80 -31.18 28.35
N LEU A 105 23.74 -31.43 29.66
CA LEU A 105 22.52 -31.15 30.45
C LEU A 105 22.23 -29.66 30.58
N LEU A 106 23.25 -28.80 30.51
CA LEU A 106 23.08 -27.35 30.47
C LEU A 106 22.41 -26.84 29.19
N LEU A 107 22.40 -27.64 28.12
CA LEU A 107 21.76 -27.26 26.88
C LEU A 107 20.26 -26.97 27.08
N VAL A 108 19.56 -27.80 27.86
CA VAL A 108 18.13 -27.65 28.12
C VAL A 108 17.78 -26.29 28.77
N PRO A 109 18.33 -25.90 29.93
CA PRO A 109 18.05 -24.58 30.51
C PRO A 109 18.61 -23.41 29.70
N LYS A 110 19.64 -23.63 28.86
CA LYS A 110 20.16 -22.59 27.96
C LYS A 110 19.23 -22.33 26.77
N MET A 111 18.58 -23.37 26.24
CA MET A 111 17.52 -23.25 25.23
C MET A 111 16.28 -22.53 25.77
N LEU A 112 16.02 -22.60 27.08
CA LEU A 112 14.95 -21.80 27.71
C LEU A 112 15.31 -20.31 27.92
N GLY A 113 16.56 -19.92 27.64
CA GLY A 113 17.07 -18.56 27.80
C GLY A 113 17.15 -17.78 26.49
N LYS A 114 18.08 -16.82 26.44
CA LYS A 114 18.28 -15.93 25.28
C LYS A 114 18.59 -16.67 23.98
N GLU A 115 19.41 -17.73 24.06
CA GLU A 115 19.88 -18.41 22.85
C GLU A 115 18.77 -19.18 22.14
N GLY A 116 17.92 -19.92 22.87
CA GLY A 116 16.81 -20.63 22.24
C GLY A 116 15.68 -19.71 21.79
N ARG A 117 15.51 -18.54 22.42
CA ARG A 117 14.59 -17.50 21.91
C ARG A 117 15.02 -16.98 20.55
N LEU A 118 16.31 -16.82 20.30
CA LEU A 118 16.81 -16.40 18.99
C LEU A 118 16.40 -17.39 17.90
N PHE A 119 16.45 -18.69 18.21
CA PHE A 119 15.99 -19.76 17.32
C PHE A 119 14.46 -19.70 17.08
N VAL A 120 13.67 -19.57 18.15
CA VAL A 120 12.19 -19.45 18.03
C VAL A 120 11.77 -18.17 17.32
N LEU A 121 12.51 -17.08 17.49
CA LEU A 121 12.29 -15.82 16.77
C LEU A 121 12.42 -16.02 15.26
N GLY A 122 13.44 -16.75 14.81
CA GLY A 122 13.59 -17.09 13.39
C GLY A 122 12.40 -17.86 12.83
N TYR A 123 11.97 -18.88 13.55
CA TYR A 123 10.80 -19.68 13.17
C TYR A 123 9.50 -18.85 13.17
N ALA A 124 9.35 -17.93 14.12
CA ALA A 124 8.20 -17.01 14.16
C ALA A 124 8.17 -16.07 12.95
N LEU A 125 9.31 -15.50 12.56
CA LEU A 125 9.41 -14.65 11.37
C LEU A 125 9.12 -15.42 10.08
N ALA A 126 9.64 -16.65 9.95
CA ALA A 126 9.34 -17.52 8.81
C ALA A 126 7.84 -17.87 8.73
N ALA A 127 7.23 -18.21 9.86
CA ALA A 127 5.80 -18.52 9.91
C ALA A 127 4.90 -17.29 9.64
N ILE A 128 5.32 -16.09 10.05
CA ILE A 128 4.64 -14.84 9.68
C ILE A 128 4.72 -14.59 8.18
N TYR A 129 5.88 -14.88 7.57
CA TYR A 129 6.09 -14.71 6.14
C TYR A 129 5.23 -15.67 5.30
N GLU A 130 5.31 -16.98 5.58
CA GLU A 130 4.54 -18.01 4.86
C GLU A 130 3.03 -17.94 5.12
N GLY A 131 2.61 -17.29 6.21
CA GLY A 131 1.21 -17.16 6.60
C GLY A 131 0.63 -15.79 6.22
N PRO A 132 0.46 -14.87 7.20
CA PRO A 132 -0.17 -13.57 6.97
C PRO A 132 0.40 -12.75 5.81
N VAL A 133 1.73 -12.71 5.62
CA VAL A 133 2.34 -11.89 4.54
C VAL A 133 2.01 -12.47 3.16
N ALA A 134 2.11 -13.80 3.00
CA ALA A 134 1.75 -14.47 1.76
C ALA A 134 0.27 -14.27 1.40
N ASN A 135 -0.64 -14.37 2.39
CA ASN A 135 -2.07 -14.17 2.18
C ASN A 135 -2.40 -12.71 1.82
N LEU A 136 -1.81 -11.77 2.56
CA LEU A 136 -1.94 -10.33 2.31
C LEU A 136 -1.52 -9.99 0.88
N ARG A 137 -0.41 -10.56 0.42
CA ARG A 137 0.08 -10.36 -0.94
C ARG A 137 -0.84 -10.97 -2.00
N HIS A 138 -1.38 -12.17 -1.77
CA HIS A 138 -2.35 -12.77 -2.67
C HIS A 138 -3.58 -11.87 -2.82
N ASN A 139 -4.15 -11.43 -1.69
CA ASN A 139 -5.27 -10.49 -1.68
C ASN A 139 -4.92 -9.17 -2.38
N LEU A 140 -3.74 -8.61 -2.15
CA LEU A 140 -3.30 -7.37 -2.82
C LEU A 140 -3.18 -7.52 -4.34
N ASN A 141 -2.75 -8.68 -4.84
CA ASN A 141 -2.72 -8.96 -6.28
C ASN A 141 -4.12 -9.08 -6.89
N GLU A 142 -5.06 -9.71 -6.20
CA GLU A 142 -6.47 -9.78 -6.60
C GLU A 142 -7.09 -8.37 -6.73
N VAL A 143 -6.69 -7.45 -5.85
CA VAL A 143 -7.14 -6.06 -5.86
C VAL A 143 -6.60 -5.31 -7.06
N ILE A 144 -5.31 -5.45 -7.34
CA ILE A 144 -4.70 -4.84 -8.52
C ILE A 144 -5.38 -5.39 -9.79
N ALA A 145 -5.67 -6.68 -9.85
CA ALA A 145 -6.39 -7.27 -10.98
C ALA A 145 -7.82 -6.73 -11.12
N SER A 146 -8.57 -6.67 -10.02
CA SER A 146 -9.95 -6.18 -9.96
C SER A 146 -10.06 -4.70 -10.36
N LEU A 147 -9.22 -3.84 -9.78
CA LEU A 147 -9.16 -2.41 -10.12
C LEU A 147 -8.83 -2.22 -11.59
N GLY A 148 -7.91 -3.03 -12.13
CA GLY A 148 -7.53 -2.96 -13.52
C GLY A 148 -8.63 -3.32 -14.49
N CYS A 149 -9.28 -4.45 -14.24
CA CYS A 149 -10.44 -4.86 -15.01
C CYS A 149 -11.54 -3.79 -14.93
N THR A 150 -11.76 -3.18 -13.77
CA THR A 150 -12.78 -2.12 -13.60
C THR A 150 -12.46 -0.87 -14.41
N VAL A 151 -11.20 -0.40 -14.40
CA VAL A 151 -10.76 0.74 -15.20
C VAL A 151 -10.88 0.44 -16.70
N GLU A 152 -10.47 -0.75 -17.13
CA GLU A 152 -10.57 -1.17 -18.52
C GLU A 152 -12.04 -1.28 -18.98
N LEU A 153 -12.90 -1.87 -18.14
CA LEU A 153 -14.34 -1.93 -18.37
C LEU A 153 -14.95 -0.53 -18.49
N GLN A 154 -14.55 0.42 -17.63
CA GLN A 154 -15.00 1.81 -17.72
C GLN A 154 -14.53 2.48 -19.02
N ILE A 155 -13.29 2.27 -19.44
CA ILE A 155 -12.76 2.80 -20.71
C ILE A 155 -13.54 2.20 -21.90
N ASN A 156 -13.77 0.89 -21.91
CA ASN A 156 -14.50 0.21 -22.98
C ASN A 156 -15.97 0.63 -23.06
N ASN A 157 -16.64 0.77 -21.91
CA ASN A 157 -18.01 1.28 -21.83
C ASN A 157 -18.07 2.74 -22.31
N THR A 158 -17.14 3.60 -21.88
CA THR A 158 -17.07 5.00 -22.30
C THR A 158 -16.80 5.13 -23.80
N ARG A 159 -15.88 4.31 -24.33
CA ARG A 159 -15.58 4.24 -25.77
C ARG A 159 -16.80 3.80 -26.57
N SER A 160 -17.55 2.83 -26.07
CA SER A 160 -18.79 2.35 -26.71
C SER A 160 -19.86 3.43 -26.68
N ALA A 161 -20.09 4.07 -25.53
CA ALA A 161 -21.02 5.20 -25.38
C ALA A 161 -20.66 6.36 -26.33
N TRP A 162 -19.39 6.74 -26.41
CA TRP A 162 -18.90 7.77 -27.33
C TRP A 162 -19.10 7.37 -28.80
N ARG A 163 -18.79 6.13 -29.16
CA ARG A 163 -18.98 5.63 -30.54
C ARG A 163 -20.44 5.69 -30.95
N VAL A 164 -21.35 5.29 -30.06
CA VAL A 164 -22.80 5.32 -30.31
C VAL A 164 -23.33 6.74 -30.37
N SER A 165 -22.93 7.64 -29.46
CA SER A 165 -23.39 9.03 -29.46
C SER A 165 -22.92 9.82 -30.70
N THR A 166 -21.73 9.50 -31.21
CA THR A 166 -21.16 10.14 -32.42
C THR A 166 -21.46 9.38 -33.71
N ALA A 167 -22.07 8.20 -33.64
CA ALA A 167 -22.45 7.42 -34.83
C ALA A 167 -23.33 8.19 -35.83
N PRO A 168 -24.43 8.86 -35.43
CA PRO A 168 -25.26 9.60 -36.37
C PRO A 168 -24.50 10.75 -37.04
N LEU A 169 -23.67 11.48 -36.29
CA LEU A 169 -22.83 12.55 -36.85
C LEU A 169 -21.84 11.99 -37.86
N ARG A 170 -21.14 10.88 -37.54
CA ARG A 170 -20.22 10.24 -38.49
C ARG A 170 -20.93 9.78 -39.76
N ALA A 171 -22.13 9.21 -39.64
CA ALA A 171 -22.93 8.77 -40.79
C ALA A 171 -23.28 9.96 -41.69
N VAL A 172 -23.84 11.04 -41.10
CA VAL A 172 -24.17 12.28 -41.81
C VAL A 172 -22.95 12.89 -42.51
N PHE A 173 -21.82 13.03 -41.81
CA PHE A 173 -20.61 13.60 -42.40
C PHE A 173 -20.04 12.72 -43.51
N LYS A 174 -20.10 11.39 -43.36
CA LYS A 174 -19.65 10.43 -44.38
C LYS A 174 -20.53 10.52 -45.64
N ASP A 175 -21.84 10.57 -45.48
CA ASP A 175 -22.78 10.65 -46.59
C ASP A 175 -22.68 12.00 -47.32
N LEU A 176 -22.58 13.11 -46.57
CA LEU A 176 -22.33 14.44 -47.16
C LEU A 176 -21.02 14.47 -47.95
N LEU A 177 -19.93 13.95 -47.39
CA LEU A 177 -18.64 13.84 -48.08
C LEU A 177 -18.72 12.97 -49.33
N SER A 178 -19.47 11.85 -49.29
CA SER A 178 -19.65 10.99 -50.46
C SER A 178 -20.46 11.66 -51.57
N SER A 179 -21.42 12.52 -51.20
CA SER A 179 -22.28 13.26 -52.13
C SER A 179 -21.61 14.52 -52.71
N LYS A 180 -20.43 14.91 -52.21
CA LYS A 180 -19.73 16.14 -52.60
C LYS A 180 -19.59 16.32 -54.11
N GLU A 181 -19.06 15.32 -54.80
CA GLU A 181 -18.84 15.41 -56.25
C GLU A 181 -20.17 15.47 -57.02
N SER A 182 -21.20 14.76 -56.55
CA SER A 182 -22.54 14.83 -57.14
C SER A 182 -23.19 16.21 -56.95
N LEU A 183 -23.03 16.82 -55.78
CA LEU A 183 -23.54 18.16 -55.49
C LEU A 183 -22.81 19.21 -56.32
N LYS A 184 -21.48 19.12 -56.40
CA LYS A 184 -20.67 20.01 -57.25
C LYS A 184 -21.08 19.92 -58.72
N ALA A 185 -21.25 18.71 -59.26
CA ALA A 185 -21.70 18.51 -60.64
C ALA A 185 -23.11 19.07 -60.88
N LYS A 186 -24.04 18.90 -59.92
CA LYS A 186 -25.39 19.47 -60.02
C LYS A 186 -25.36 20.99 -60.00
N THR A 187 -24.59 21.60 -59.09
CA THR A 187 -24.41 23.07 -59.01
C THR A 187 -23.83 23.63 -60.31
N GLN A 188 -22.80 22.99 -60.86
CA GLN A 188 -22.23 23.38 -62.16
C GLN A 188 -23.26 23.33 -63.29
N ASN A 189 -24.13 22.31 -63.32
CA ASN A 189 -25.21 22.24 -64.30
C ASN A 189 -26.23 23.39 -64.16
N ILE A 190 -26.48 23.87 -62.94
CA ILE A 190 -27.32 25.06 -62.69
C ILE A 190 -26.65 26.31 -63.25
N THR A 191 -25.37 26.50 -62.93
CA THR A 191 -24.58 27.63 -63.41
C THR A 191 -24.60 27.67 -64.93
N ASN A 192 -24.35 26.54 -65.60
CA ASN A 192 -24.39 26.44 -67.07
C ASN A 192 -25.79 26.75 -67.64
N SER A 193 -26.86 26.31 -66.98
CA SER A 193 -28.23 26.60 -67.43
C SER A 193 -28.59 28.09 -67.26
N PHE A 194 -28.08 28.73 -66.21
CA PHE A 194 -28.28 30.15 -65.97
C PHE A 194 -27.42 31.01 -66.90
N GLU A 195 -26.24 30.55 -67.30
CA GLU A 195 -25.37 31.23 -68.26
C GLU A 195 -26.07 31.48 -69.60
N GLU A 196 -26.92 30.56 -70.06
CA GLU A 196 -27.75 30.77 -71.26
C GLU A 196 -28.77 31.91 -71.07
N LEU A 197 -29.41 31.98 -69.90
CA LEU A 197 -30.36 33.04 -69.56
C LEU A 197 -29.66 34.39 -69.37
N ASP A 198 -28.51 34.38 -68.72
CA ASP A 198 -27.63 35.53 -68.55
C ASP A 198 -27.20 36.09 -69.90
N ALA A 199 -26.76 35.22 -70.81
CA ALA A 199 -26.41 35.58 -72.17
C ALA A 199 -27.61 36.21 -72.92
N GLN A 200 -28.83 35.71 -72.74
CA GLN A 200 -30.03 36.30 -73.36
C GLN A 200 -30.37 37.70 -72.81
N VAL A 201 -30.29 37.89 -71.49
CA VAL A 201 -30.56 39.17 -70.80
C VAL A 201 -29.48 40.22 -71.14
N ASN A 202 -28.22 39.78 -71.17
CA ASN A 202 -27.07 40.65 -71.44
C ASN A 202 -26.83 40.88 -72.94
N SER A 203 -27.36 40.02 -73.82
CA SER A 203 -27.17 40.15 -75.27
C SER A 203 -27.58 41.52 -75.82
N GLU A 204 -26.81 41.99 -76.80
CA GLU A 204 -27.07 43.23 -77.54
C GLU A 204 -27.78 42.98 -78.88
N SER A 205 -28.26 41.75 -79.11
CA SER A 205 -28.91 41.37 -80.37
C SER A 205 -30.24 42.12 -80.59
N GLY A 206 -30.46 42.59 -81.82
CA GLY A 206 -31.74 43.18 -82.27
C GLY A 206 -31.96 44.65 -81.93
N TYR A 207 -30.92 45.41 -81.57
CA TYR A 207 -30.98 46.86 -81.34
C TYR A 207 -29.57 47.46 -81.47
N ALA A 208 -29.41 48.63 -82.11
CA ALA A 208 -28.13 49.33 -82.21
C ALA A 208 -28.01 50.31 -81.03
N PRO A 209 -26.89 50.36 -80.28
CA PRO A 209 -26.75 51.21 -79.10
C PRO A 209 -27.02 52.70 -79.36
N GLU A 210 -26.88 53.14 -80.60
CA GLU A 210 -27.13 54.50 -81.08
C GLU A 210 -28.63 54.89 -81.07
N ASP A 211 -29.56 53.93 -81.11
CA ASP A 211 -31.00 54.17 -81.22
C ASP A 211 -31.69 54.55 -79.87
N ALA A 212 -31.01 54.47 -78.72
CA ALA A 212 -31.53 54.83 -77.39
C ALA A 212 -31.17 56.26 -76.98
N GLU A 213 -30.26 56.93 -77.69
CA GLU A 213 -29.94 58.35 -77.47
C GLU A 213 -30.96 59.30 -78.11
N GLY A 214 -32.20 58.84 -78.28
CA GLY A 214 -33.32 59.67 -78.71
C GLY A 214 -33.99 60.37 -77.54
N SER A 215 -33.40 61.46 -77.04
CA SER A 215 -34.04 62.68 -76.47
C SER A 215 -33.14 63.36 -75.44
N GLU A 216 -32.12 64.08 -75.88
CA GLU A 216 -31.64 65.35 -75.30
C GLU A 216 -30.44 65.84 -76.13
N GLU A 217 -30.66 66.85 -76.98
CA GLU A 217 -29.59 67.56 -77.66
C GLU A 217 -28.81 68.40 -76.64
N THR A 218 -27.57 68.02 -76.32
CA THR A 218 -26.56 69.01 -75.91
C THR A 218 -25.12 68.56 -76.21
N ALA A 219 -24.52 69.25 -77.18
CA ALA A 219 -23.08 69.43 -77.49
C ALA A 219 -22.17 68.19 -77.68
N PRO A 220 -21.42 68.11 -78.80
CA PRO A 220 -20.56 66.96 -79.11
C PRO A 220 -19.23 67.03 -78.36
N GLY A 221 -18.76 65.90 -77.85
CA GLY A 221 -17.37 65.74 -77.39
C GLY A 221 -17.17 65.17 -75.98
N ARG A 222 -17.90 64.12 -75.57
CA ARG A 222 -17.50 63.25 -74.42
C ARG A 222 -18.24 61.90 -74.36
N GLU A 223 -18.52 61.31 -75.52
CA GLU A 223 -19.59 60.32 -75.67
C GLU A 223 -19.25 58.89 -75.21
N THR A 224 -18.02 58.41 -75.33
CA THR A 224 -17.72 57.00 -74.99
C THR A 224 -17.62 56.70 -73.48
N LEU A 225 -17.25 57.67 -72.64
CA LEU A 225 -17.16 57.50 -71.18
C LEU A 225 -18.50 57.75 -70.44
N ARG A 226 -19.42 58.53 -71.03
CA ARG A 226 -20.77 58.74 -70.44
C ARG A 226 -21.73 57.62 -70.78
N ALA A 227 -21.63 57.01 -71.96
CA ALA A 227 -22.46 55.87 -72.34
C ALA A 227 -22.28 54.64 -71.42
N SER A 228 -21.04 54.37 -70.99
CA SER A 228 -20.75 53.29 -70.01
C SER A 228 -21.19 53.67 -68.59
N ALA A 229 -21.03 54.94 -68.19
CA ALA A 229 -21.46 55.43 -66.89
C ALA A 229 -23.00 55.44 -66.72
N PHE A 230 -23.75 55.69 -67.80
CA PHE A 230 -25.21 55.63 -67.80
C PHE A 230 -25.72 54.18 -67.76
N ARG A 231 -25.07 53.25 -68.48
CA ARG A 231 -25.33 51.80 -68.38
C ARG A 231 -25.20 51.29 -66.94
N HIS A 232 -24.22 51.76 -66.18
CA HIS A 232 -24.02 51.37 -64.78
C HIS A 232 -25.01 51.98 -63.79
N ARG A 233 -25.80 53.00 -64.18
CA ARG A 233 -26.78 53.66 -63.30
C ARG A 233 -28.21 53.12 -63.44
N LEU A 234 -28.51 52.35 -64.47
CA LEU A 234 -29.82 51.74 -64.65
C LEU A 234 -29.92 50.42 -63.87
N SER A 235 -31.01 50.25 -63.11
CA SER A 235 -31.39 48.95 -62.57
C SER A 235 -31.57 47.95 -63.73
N THR A 236 -31.20 46.70 -63.51
CA THR A 236 -31.42 45.59 -64.45
C THR A 236 -32.85 45.50 -64.97
N GLN A 237 -33.85 45.78 -64.12
CA GLN A 237 -35.27 45.88 -64.52
C GLN A 237 -35.50 46.91 -65.64
N LYS A 238 -35.08 48.16 -65.42
CA LYS A 238 -35.21 49.24 -66.41
C LYS A 238 -34.44 48.93 -67.69
N MET A 239 -33.25 48.32 -67.55
CA MET A 239 -32.44 47.92 -68.69
C MET A 239 -33.16 46.86 -69.54
N TYR A 240 -33.72 45.83 -68.90
CA TYR A 240 -34.44 44.76 -69.58
C TYR A 240 -35.73 45.27 -70.25
N GLU A 241 -36.48 46.14 -69.58
CA GLU A 241 -37.68 46.75 -70.15
C GLU A 241 -37.36 47.59 -71.39
N LEU A 242 -36.34 48.45 -71.29
CA LEU A 242 -35.89 49.28 -72.40
C LEU A 242 -35.44 48.42 -73.60
N LYS A 243 -34.55 47.44 -73.36
CA LYS A 243 -34.06 46.52 -74.39
C LYS A 243 -35.21 45.78 -75.09
N THR A 244 -36.20 45.32 -74.34
CA THR A 244 -37.34 44.57 -74.88
C THR A 244 -38.21 45.43 -75.80
N LYS A 245 -38.52 46.67 -75.40
CA LYS A 245 -39.29 47.62 -76.22
C LYS A 245 -38.57 47.98 -77.52
N LEU A 246 -37.25 48.13 -77.45
CA LEU A 246 -36.40 48.42 -78.60
C LEU A 246 -36.31 47.23 -79.56
N ARG A 247 -36.14 46.00 -79.05
CA ARG A 247 -36.17 44.76 -79.88
C ARG A 247 -37.50 44.59 -80.61
N CYS A 248 -38.63 44.87 -79.96
CA CYS A 248 -39.95 44.85 -80.60
C CYS A 248 -40.03 45.86 -81.75
N SER A 249 -39.59 47.10 -81.49
CA SER A 249 -39.57 48.16 -82.51
C SER A 249 -38.68 47.78 -83.70
N HIS A 250 -37.53 47.13 -83.44
CA HIS A 250 -36.65 46.60 -84.47
C HIS A 250 -37.33 45.52 -85.32
N VAL A 251 -38.05 44.57 -84.70
CA VAL A 251 -38.83 43.54 -85.42
C VAL A 251 -39.92 44.17 -86.29
N VAL A 252 -40.65 45.16 -85.76
CA VAL A 252 -41.69 45.91 -86.49
C VAL A 252 -41.11 46.64 -87.70
N ASN A 253 -39.98 47.33 -87.53
CA ASN A 253 -39.29 48.02 -88.62
C ASN A 253 -38.79 47.02 -89.67
N LYS A 254 -38.20 45.90 -89.24
CA LYS A 254 -37.78 44.82 -90.14
C LYS A 254 -38.95 44.23 -90.92
N ALA A 255 -40.10 44.02 -90.28
CA ALA A 255 -41.33 43.56 -90.93
C ALA A 255 -41.85 44.58 -91.95
N MET A 256 -41.85 45.88 -91.61
CA MET A 256 -42.26 46.96 -92.53
C MET A 256 -41.37 47.00 -93.77
N ILE A 257 -40.05 46.95 -93.59
CA ILE A 257 -39.07 46.93 -94.70
C ILE A 257 -39.29 45.70 -95.58
N THR A 258 -39.50 44.54 -94.97
CA THR A 258 -39.74 43.27 -95.68
C THR A 258 -41.07 43.31 -96.46
N CYS A 259 -42.13 43.88 -95.88
CA CYS A 259 -43.41 44.10 -96.55
C CYS A 259 -43.27 45.03 -97.76
N ARG A 260 -42.59 46.18 -97.62
CA ARG A 260 -42.36 47.11 -98.74
C ARG A 260 -41.60 46.42 -99.87
N ARG A 261 -40.57 45.63 -99.51
CA ARG A 261 -39.79 44.84 -100.46
C ARG A 261 -40.63 43.79 -101.18
N TRP A 262 -41.61 43.18 -100.51
CA TRP A 262 -42.55 42.24 -101.10
C TRP A 262 -43.47 42.91 -102.14
N PHE A 263 -44.04 44.08 -101.82
CA PHE A 263 -44.86 44.85 -102.79
C PHE A 263 -44.04 45.27 -104.01
N ASP A 264 -42.79 45.73 -103.80
CA ASP A 264 -41.87 46.05 -104.90
C ASP A 264 -41.62 44.85 -105.82
N GLN A 265 -41.41 43.68 -105.22
CA GLN A 265 -41.22 42.45 -105.97
C GLN A 265 -42.47 42.08 -106.76
N LYS A 266 -43.65 42.09 -106.12
CA LYS A 266 -44.91 41.71 -106.77
C LYS A 266 -45.36 42.70 -107.84
N HIS A 267 -45.10 43.98 -107.67
CA HIS A 267 -45.37 44.99 -108.70
C HIS A 267 -44.52 44.73 -109.96
N ARG A 268 -43.23 44.43 -109.79
CA ARG A 268 -42.34 44.06 -110.92
C ARG A 268 -42.78 42.77 -111.61
N GLU A 269 -43.19 41.77 -110.85
CA GLU A 269 -43.73 40.50 -111.39
C GLU A 269 -45.04 40.74 -112.17
N CYS A 270 -45.94 41.58 -111.65
CA CYS A 270 -47.21 41.94 -112.31
C CYS A 270 -46.97 42.65 -113.65
N ILE A 271 -46.08 43.66 -113.68
CA ILE A 271 -45.74 44.39 -114.90
C ILE A 271 -45.15 43.47 -115.98
N ARG A 272 -44.38 42.45 -115.59
CA ARG A 272 -43.83 41.49 -116.55
C ARG A 272 -44.85 40.49 -117.10
N ARG A 273 -45.94 40.20 -116.36
CA ARG A 273 -46.93 39.17 -116.72
C ARG A 273 -48.01 39.68 -117.69
N ILE A 274 -48.37 40.97 -117.63
CA ILE A 274 -49.41 41.57 -118.47
C ILE A 274 -48.77 42.25 -119.69
N TRP A 275 -48.97 41.67 -120.87
CA TRP A 275 -48.29 42.07 -122.12
C TRP A 275 -48.88 43.32 -122.80
N VAL A 276 -50.07 43.78 -122.38
CA VAL A 276 -50.76 44.93 -123.01
C VAL A 276 -50.39 46.24 -122.30
N PRO A 277 -49.68 47.19 -122.96
CA PRO A 277 -49.03 48.33 -122.29
C PRO A 277 -50.01 49.34 -121.66
N LEU A 278 -51.22 49.51 -122.20
CA LEU A 278 -52.23 50.42 -121.63
C LEU A 278 -52.98 49.81 -120.43
N LEU A 279 -53.20 48.49 -120.40
CA LEU A 279 -53.94 47.80 -119.34
C LEU A 279 -53.07 47.38 -118.16
N ASN A 280 -51.77 47.18 -118.38
CA ASN A 280 -50.81 46.77 -117.36
C ASN A 280 -50.71 47.79 -116.20
N HIS A 281 -50.63 49.08 -116.53
CA HIS A 281 -50.54 50.14 -115.52
C HIS A 281 -51.81 50.26 -114.66
N LEU A 282 -52.98 49.91 -115.21
CA LEU A 282 -54.26 49.95 -114.48
C LEU A 282 -54.43 48.72 -113.57
N LEU A 283 -54.14 47.51 -114.06
CA LEU A 283 -54.29 46.25 -113.31
C LEU A 283 -53.20 46.06 -112.23
N CYS A 284 -51.98 46.56 -112.45
CA CYS A 284 -50.87 46.43 -111.50
C CYS A 284 -50.75 47.62 -110.53
N LEU A 285 -51.62 48.63 -110.64
CA LEU A 285 -51.71 49.78 -109.74
C LEU A 285 -51.85 49.39 -108.25
N PRO A 286 -52.65 48.38 -107.86
CA PRO A 286 -52.80 47.99 -106.46
C PRO A 286 -51.49 47.56 -105.80
N MET A 287 -50.54 47.02 -106.58
CA MET A 287 -49.22 46.58 -106.07
C MET A 287 -48.26 47.75 -105.78
N LYS A 288 -48.60 48.97 -106.19
CA LYS A 288 -47.84 50.19 -105.83
C LYS A 288 -48.23 50.76 -104.47
N PHE A 289 -49.29 50.25 -103.84
CA PHE A 289 -49.81 50.74 -102.57
C PHE A 289 -49.00 50.26 -101.35
N LYS A 290 -47.71 50.62 -101.32
CA LYS A 290 -46.80 50.33 -100.20
C LYS A 290 -47.22 51.02 -98.89
N PHE A 291 -48.15 51.98 -98.96
CA PHE A 291 -48.70 52.63 -97.77
C PHE A 291 -49.40 51.61 -96.85
N PHE A 292 -49.92 50.49 -97.38
CA PHE A 292 -50.48 49.41 -96.57
C PHE A 292 -49.44 48.80 -95.61
N CYS A 293 -48.16 48.76 -95.97
CA CYS A 293 -47.10 48.32 -95.04
C CYS A 293 -46.89 49.29 -93.86
N GLY A 294 -47.33 50.54 -94.00
CA GLY A 294 -47.30 51.53 -92.92
C GLY A 294 -48.29 51.21 -91.79
N ILE A 295 -49.28 50.35 -92.01
CA ILE A 295 -50.22 49.88 -90.97
C ILE A 295 -49.45 49.16 -89.85
N VAL A 296 -48.35 48.48 -90.20
CA VAL A 296 -47.48 47.81 -89.22
C VAL A 296 -46.82 48.82 -88.26
N LYS A 297 -46.74 50.11 -88.60
CA LYS A 297 -46.23 51.17 -87.70
C LYS A 297 -47.12 51.40 -86.47
N VAL A 298 -48.41 51.04 -86.53
CA VAL A 298 -49.29 51.02 -85.35
C VAL A 298 -48.74 50.08 -84.27
N MET A 299 -48.04 49.01 -84.68
CA MET A 299 -47.35 48.11 -83.75
C MET A 299 -46.15 48.75 -83.06
N GLU A 300 -45.55 49.82 -83.60
CA GLU A 300 -44.45 50.55 -82.92
C GLU A 300 -44.95 51.28 -81.67
N VAL A 301 -46.15 51.90 -81.76
CA VAL A 301 -46.82 52.52 -80.61
C VAL A 301 -47.17 51.45 -79.56
N TRP A 302 -47.59 50.27 -80.01
CA TRP A 302 -47.83 49.11 -79.16
C TRP A 302 -46.53 48.62 -78.49
N CYS A 303 -45.41 48.56 -79.22
CA CYS A 303 -44.12 48.18 -78.65
C CYS A 303 -43.66 49.13 -77.52
N ARG A 304 -43.90 50.45 -77.64
CA ARG A 304 -43.48 51.43 -76.62
C ARG A 304 -44.36 51.42 -75.36
N SER A 305 -45.66 51.19 -75.52
CA SER A 305 -46.65 51.44 -74.46
C SER A 305 -47.39 50.20 -73.93
N ARG A 306 -47.31 49.06 -74.63
CA ARG A 306 -48.16 47.89 -74.35
C ARG A 306 -47.41 46.57 -74.17
N ILE A 307 -46.09 46.51 -74.31
CA ILE A 307 -45.34 45.29 -73.98
C ILE A 307 -45.31 45.15 -72.45
N PRO A 308 -46.00 44.14 -71.88
CA PRO A 308 -45.94 43.92 -70.45
C PRO A 308 -44.59 43.28 -70.13
N VAL A 309 -43.75 44.02 -69.42
CA VAL A 309 -42.56 43.47 -68.77
C VAL A 309 -42.90 43.34 -67.30
N GLU A 310 -42.67 42.14 -66.75
CA GLU A 310 -43.01 41.86 -65.37
C GLU A 310 -42.19 42.74 -64.42
N GLY A 311 -42.87 43.49 -63.54
CA GLY A 311 -42.27 44.59 -62.78
C GLY A 311 -41.13 44.19 -61.83
N ASN A 312 -41.05 42.90 -61.47
CA ASN A 312 -40.08 42.38 -60.51
C ASN A 312 -38.94 41.58 -61.16
N PHE A 313 -38.91 41.43 -62.48
CA PHE A 313 -37.96 40.56 -63.17
C PHE A 313 -36.49 40.86 -62.81
N GLY A 314 -36.08 42.14 -62.81
CA GLY A 314 -34.71 42.56 -62.54
C GLY A 314 -34.26 42.28 -61.10
N GLN A 315 -35.13 42.52 -60.11
CA GLN A 315 -34.82 42.18 -58.72
C GLN A 315 -34.69 40.66 -58.54
N THR A 316 -35.57 39.88 -59.18
CA THR A 316 -35.50 38.42 -59.16
C THR A 316 -34.24 37.90 -59.86
N TYR A 317 -33.89 38.46 -61.02
CA TYR A 317 -32.67 38.09 -61.74
C TYR A 317 -31.42 38.44 -60.95
N ASP A 318 -31.31 39.64 -60.38
CA ASP A 318 -30.15 40.04 -59.58
C ASP A 318 -29.98 39.16 -58.34
N SER A 319 -31.09 38.87 -57.65
CA SER A 319 -31.10 37.96 -56.49
C SER A 319 -30.71 36.54 -56.88
N LEU A 320 -31.21 36.02 -58.00
CA LEU A 320 -30.85 34.69 -58.51
C LEU A 320 -29.39 34.64 -58.96
N ASN A 321 -28.91 35.64 -59.68
CA ASN A 321 -27.52 35.73 -60.15
C ASN A 321 -26.55 35.72 -58.96
N GLN A 322 -26.83 36.54 -57.94
CA GLN A 322 -26.05 36.54 -56.71
C GLN A 322 -26.12 35.21 -55.96
N SER A 323 -27.29 34.58 -55.92
CA SER A 323 -27.49 33.28 -55.25
C SER A 323 -26.73 32.16 -55.95
N ILE A 324 -26.69 32.14 -57.29
CA ILE A 324 -25.98 31.13 -58.09
C ILE A 324 -24.47 31.27 -57.92
N HIS A 325 -23.94 32.49 -58.00
CA HIS A 325 -22.52 32.74 -57.76
C HIS A 325 -22.09 32.39 -56.33
N SER A 326 -22.98 32.61 -55.35
CA SER A 326 -22.71 32.22 -53.96
C SER A 326 -22.73 30.69 -53.79
N LEU A 327 -23.67 30.00 -54.43
CA LEU A 327 -23.82 28.54 -54.37
C LEU A 327 -22.61 27.79 -54.96
N GLU A 328 -22.01 28.31 -56.03
CA GLU A 328 -20.82 27.73 -56.65
C GLU A 328 -19.60 27.74 -55.70
N GLY A 329 -19.45 28.80 -54.90
CA GLY A 329 -18.37 28.94 -53.93
C GLY A 329 -18.50 28.02 -52.70
N GLU A 330 -19.73 27.81 -52.20
CA GLU A 330 -19.97 27.13 -50.92
C GLU A 330 -19.73 25.62 -50.93
N PHE A 331 -19.95 24.93 -52.06
CA PHE A 331 -19.77 23.46 -52.15
C PHE A 331 -18.33 23.02 -52.44
N SER A 332 -17.36 23.93 -52.42
CA SER A 332 -15.94 23.63 -52.67
C SER A 332 -15.18 23.09 -51.44
N ALA A 333 -15.78 23.11 -50.25
CA ALA A 333 -15.10 22.80 -48.99
C ALA A 333 -14.50 21.39 -48.89
N THR A 334 -13.29 21.28 -48.32
CA THR A 334 -12.60 20.02 -48.01
C THR A 334 -12.67 19.75 -46.52
N ILE A 335 -13.63 18.91 -46.09
CA ILE A 335 -13.73 18.50 -44.69
C ILE A 335 -12.77 17.31 -44.45
N ASN A 336 -11.65 17.57 -43.79
CA ASN A 336 -10.72 16.53 -43.34
C ASN A 336 -11.03 16.11 -41.91
N LEU A 337 -11.72 14.98 -41.75
CA LEU A 337 -11.96 14.35 -40.44
C LEU A 337 -10.67 13.66 -39.98
N LYS A 338 -9.88 14.34 -39.14
CA LYS A 338 -8.77 13.70 -38.41
C LYS A 338 -9.27 13.22 -37.05
N GLU A 339 -9.22 11.91 -36.82
CA GLU A 339 -9.48 11.34 -35.51
C GLU A 339 -8.25 11.57 -34.62
N GLU A 340 -8.23 12.69 -33.89
CA GLU A 340 -7.17 12.99 -32.94
C GLU A 340 -7.38 12.15 -31.67
N LYS A 341 -6.61 11.06 -31.54
CA LYS A 341 -6.58 10.25 -30.32
C LYS A 341 -5.89 11.03 -29.20
N ARG A 342 -6.61 11.95 -28.55
CA ARG A 342 -6.13 12.56 -27.31
C ARG A 342 -6.14 11.52 -26.20
N ALA A 343 -4.97 11.30 -25.60
CA ALA A 343 -4.85 10.50 -24.39
C ALA A 343 -5.61 11.22 -23.26
N GLY A 344 -6.71 10.61 -22.79
CA GLY A 344 -7.34 10.85 -21.49
C GLY A 344 -8.09 12.18 -21.29
N VAL A 345 -9.42 12.13 -21.27
CA VAL A 345 -10.30 13.17 -20.67
C VAL A 345 -10.16 13.21 -19.13
N LEU A 346 -9.36 12.33 -18.52
CA LEU A 346 -9.21 12.15 -17.07
C LEU A 346 -7.86 12.55 -16.47
N GLY A 347 -7.00 13.29 -17.20
CA GLY A 347 -5.80 13.93 -16.60
C GLY A 347 -4.70 13.00 -16.05
N LEU A 348 -4.83 11.68 -16.20
CA LEU A 348 -3.76 10.72 -15.93
C LEU A 348 -3.09 10.35 -17.25
N ASN A 349 -1.90 10.92 -17.49
CA ASN A 349 -1.02 10.53 -18.62
C ASN A 349 -0.46 9.10 -18.48
N VAL A 350 -0.86 8.36 -17.45
CA VAL A 350 -0.34 7.03 -17.13
C VAL A 350 -1.41 6.00 -17.46
N SER A 351 -1.10 5.06 -18.36
CA SER A 351 -2.00 3.94 -18.63
C SER A 351 -2.09 3.05 -17.38
N TRP A 352 -3.27 2.49 -17.11
CA TRP A 352 -3.43 1.54 -16.02
C TRP A 352 -2.47 0.35 -16.14
N GLU A 353 -2.18 -0.09 -17.37
CA GLU A 353 -1.16 -1.11 -17.65
C GLU A 353 0.17 -0.75 -17.02
N HIS A 354 0.65 0.49 -17.21
CA HIS A 354 1.92 0.97 -16.65
C HIS A 354 1.91 0.94 -15.11
N VAL A 355 0.86 1.47 -14.46
CA VAL A 355 0.71 1.45 -13.00
C VAL A 355 0.70 0.03 -12.46
N SER A 356 -0.07 -0.87 -13.09
CA SER A 356 -0.20 -2.25 -12.65
C SER A 356 1.11 -3.03 -12.76
N THR A 357 1.89 -2.80 -13.84
CA THR A 357 3.21 -3.41 -14.02
C THR A 357 4.21 -2.88 -13.01
N GLU A 358 4.23 -1.57 -12.76
CA GLU A 358 5.17 -0.94 -11.82
C GLU A 358 4.92 -1.44 -10.39
N VAL A 359 3.67 -1.48 -9.95
CA VAL A 359 3.30 -1.99 -8.61
C VAL A 359 3.63 -3.48 -8.49
N ARG A 360 3.31 -4.30 -9.50
CA ARG A 360 3.62 -5.74 -9.48
C ARG A 360 5.12 -6.01 -9.45
N ASP A 361 5.90 -5.26 -10.22
CA ASP A 361 7.36 -5.39 -10.26
C ASP A 361 8.01 -4.88 -8.98
N TYR A 362 7.44 -3.86 -8.33
CA TYR A 362 7.87 -3.42 -7.01
C TYR A 362 7.62 -4.53 -5.96
N VAL A 363 6.43 -5.12 -5.93
CA VAL A 363 6.08 -6.21 -5.00
C VAL A 363 7.00 -7.42 -5.21
N ARG A 364 7.26 -7.84 -6.46
CA ARG A 364 8.18 -8.95 -6.78
C ARG A 364 9.62 -8.67 -6.34
N ARG A 365 10.10 -7.43 -6.52
CA ARG A 365 11.45 -7.04 -6.07
C ARG A 365 11.57 -7.11 -4.55
N GLN A 366 10.57 -6.61 -3.82
CA GLN A 366 10.55 -6.67 -2.36
C GLN A 366 10.47 -8.11 -1.83
N GLU A 367 9.69 -8.96 -2.49
CA GLU A 367 9.62 -10.39 -2.17
C GLU A 367 10.98 -11.07 -2.30
N ALA A 368 11.66 -10.93 -3.45
CA ALA A 368 12.96 -11.57 -3.68
C ALA A 368 14.01 -11.11 -2.65
N GLN A 369 13.98 -9.83 -2.27
CA GLN A 369 14.82 -9.30 -1.20
C GLN A 369 14.49 -9.95 0.15
N LEU A 370 13.20 -10.09 0.48
CA LEU A 370 12.78 -10.66 1.75
C LEU A 370 13.06 -12.17 1.83
N GLU A 371 12.83 -12.93 0.76
CA GLU A 371 13.18 -14.35 0.68
C GLU A 371 14.68 -14.58 0.86
N TRP A 372 15.51 -13.74 0.22
CA TRP A 372 16.95 -13.80 0.40
C TRP A 372 17.36 -13.50 1.84
N VAL A 373 16.77 -12.48 2.48
CA VAL A 373 17.01 -12.14 3.89
C VAL A 373 16.56 -13.28 4.82
N LEU A 374 15.39 -13.88 4.59
CA LEU A 374 14.88 -15.02 5.35
C LEU A 374 15.78 -16.25 5.18
N GLY A 375 16.25 -16.53 3.97
CA GLY A 375 17.21 -17.59 3.68
C GLY A 375 18.53 -17.40 4.41
N LEU A 376 19.07 -16.17 4.39
CA LEU A 376 20.27 -15.81 5.15
C LEU A 376 20.06 -15.95 6.67
N LEU A 377 18.92 -15.48 7.18
CA LEU A 377 18.57 -15.63 8.60
C LEU A 377 18.45 -17.09 9.00
N HIS A 378 17.80 -17.94 8.19
CA HIS A 378 17.73 -19.38 8.44
C HIS A 378 19.12 -20.01 8.51
N ALA A 379 20.01 -19.69 7.57
CA ALA A 379 21.39 -20.17 7.57
C ALA A 379 22.15 -19.74 8.84
N LEU A 380 21.99 -18.48 9.26
CA LEU A 380 22.57 -17.97 10.51
C LEU A 380 21.98 -18.68 11.73
N PHE A 381 20.67 -18.94 11.75
CA PHE A 381 19.98 -19.66 12.83
C PHE A 381 20.44 -21.11 12.95
N SER A 382 20.71 -21.82 11.86
CA SER A 382 21.31 -23.17 11.90
C SER A 382 22.67 -23.18 12.62
N CYS A 383 23.45 -22.11 12.51
CA CYS A 383 24.74 -21.99 13.20
C CYS A 383 24.63 -21.59 14.69
N THR A 384 23.46 -21.14 15.16
CA THR A 384 23.28 -20.69 16.56
C THR A 384 23.46 -21.82 17.58
N PHE A 385 23.26 -23.07 17.19
CA PHE A 385 23.50 -24.20 18.09
C PHE A 385 24.95 -24.28 18.57
N LEU A 386 25.91 -23.92 17.72
CA LEU A 386 27.32 -23.83 18.12
C LEU A 386 27.52 -22.73 19.17
N LEU A 387 26.79 -21.61 19.07
CA LEU A 387 26.79 -20.56 20.07
C LEU A 387 26.17 -21.04 21.40
N VAL A 388 25.09 -21.81 21.34
CA VAL A 388 24.46 -22.41 22.54
C VAL A 388 25.44 -23.36 23.23
N LEU A 389 26.10 -24.25 22.48
CA LEU A 389 27.11 -25.17 22.99
C LEU A 389 28.27 -24.41 23.63
N HIS A 390 28.83 -23.43 22.92
CA HIS A 390 29.89 -22.57 23.45
C HIS A 390 29.43 -21.86 24.74
N ALA A 391 28.19 -21.35 24.78
CA ALA A 391 27.62 -20.70 25.96
C ALA A 391 27.40 -21.67 27.14
N CYS A 392 27.23 -22.98 26.90
CA CYS A 392 27.17 -24.00 27.93
C CYS A 392 28.55 -24.24 28.56
N PHE A 393 29.58 -24.44 27.73
CA PHE A 393 30.97 -24.61 28.19
C PHE A 393 31.48 -23.35 28.89
N SER A 394 31.32 -22.18 28.26
CA SER A 394 31.71 -20.89 28.84
C SER A 394 31.06 -20.62 30.20
N TYR A 395 29.78 -20.98 30.39
CA TYR A 395 29.12 -20.86 31.69
C TYR A 395 29.73 -21.79 32.73
N MET A 396 29.98 -23.05 32.36
CA MET A 396 30.60 -24.04 33.25
C MET A 396 32.01 -23.62 33.67
N ASP A 397 32.80 -23.10 32.73
CA ASP A 397 34.15 -22.63 32.99
C ASP A 397 34.14 -21.39 33.87
N SER A 398 33.26 -20.42 33.59
CA SER A 398 33.06 -19.24 34.45
C SER A 398 32.62 -19.63 35.86
N TYR A 399 31.77 -20.65 36.00
CA TYR A 399 31.31 -21.17 37.30
C TYR A 399 32.45 -21.79 38.13
N ASN A 400 33.36 -22.49 37.46
CA ASN A 400 34.49 -23.17 38.07
C ASN A 400 35.71 -22.25 38.26
N GLY A 401 35.87 -21.23 37.43
CA GLY A 401 36.95 -20.24 37.50
C GLY A 401 36.67 -19.15 38.53
N ASP A 402 35.56 -18.42 38.39
CA ASP A 402 35.22 -17.30 39.26
C ASP A 402 34.26 -17.72 40.40
N ILE A 403 34.57 -17.33 41.63
CA ILE A 403 33.76 -17.61 42.83
C ILE A 403 32.59 -16.62 42.95
N ARG A 404 32.72 -15.41 42.38
CA ARG A 404 31.70 -14.35 42.44
C ARG A 404 30.63 -14.50 41.35
N PHE A 405 30.99 -15.11 40.22
CA PHE A 405 30.11 -15.33 39.08
C PHE A 405 28.82 -16.09 39.47
N ASP A 406 27.64 -15.51 39.24
CA ASP A 406 26.33 -16.12 39.51
C ASP A 406 26.18 -16.68 40.95
N ASN A 407 26.86 -16.08 41.92
CA ASN A 407 26.87 -16.51 43.32
C ASN A 407 25.96 -15.63 44.20
N ILE A 408 24.65 -15.68 43.93
CA ILE A 408 23.65 -14.81 44.57
C ILE A 408 22.51 -15.58 45.24
N TYR A 409 22.65 -16.89 45.43
CA TYR A 409 21.54 -17.75 45.82
C TYR A 409 21.70 -18.35 47.21
N ILE A 410 20.60 -18.43 47.94
CA ILE A 410 20.56 -19.05 49.27
C ILE A 410 20.25 -20.54 49.12
N SER A 411 21.24 -21.37 49.45
CA SER A 411 21.12 -22.83 49.39
C SER A 411 20.74 -23.43 50.75
N THR A 412 20.40 -24.72 50.78
CA THR A 412 20.20 -25.45 52.05
C THR A 412 21.45 -25.47 52.91
N TYR A 413 22.63 -25.57 52.29
CA TYR A 413 23.90 -25.55 53.02
C TYR A 413 24.17 -24.18 53.64
N PHE A 414 23.76 -23.08 53.00
CA PHE A 414 23.81 -21.75 53.60
C PHE A 414 23.00 -21.69 54.90
N CYS A 415 21.76 -22.22 54.89
CA CYS A 415 20.93 -22.28 56.09
C CYS A 415 21.54 -23.17 57.19
N GLN A 416 22.19 -24.29 56.83
CA GLN A 416 22.89 -25.14 57.79
C GLN A 416 24.07 -24.45 58.47
N ILE A 417 24.82 -23.61 57.74
CA ILE A 417 25.91 -22.80 58.32
C ILE A 417 25.33 -21.83 59.35
N ASP A 418 24.24 -21.15 59.00
CA ASP A 418 23.57 -20.18 59.87
C ASP A 418 23.04 -20.84 61.15
N GLU A 419 22.36 -21.99 61.04
CA GLU A 419 21.89 -22.77 62.20
C GLU A 419 23.02 -23.20 63.13
N ARG A 420 24.17 -23.62 62.58
CA ARG A 420 25.35 -23.98 63.39
C ARG A 420 25.90 -22.77 64.13
N ARG A 421 26.03 -21.62 63.46
CA ARG A 421 26.49 -20.37 64.12
C ARG A 421 25.51 -19.90 65.18
N LYS A 422 24.21 -20.05 64.94
CA LYS A 422 23.15 -19.78 65.93
C LYS A 422 23.32 -20.63 67.19
N LYS A 423 23.59 -21.93 67.05
CA LYS A 423 23.86 -22.83 68.18
C LYS A 423 25.13 -22.47 68.94
N LEU A 424 26.12 -21.88 68.26
CA LEU A 424 27.38 -21.43 68.84
C LEU A 424 27.31 -19.99 69.41
N GLY A 425 26.14 -19.35 69.42
CA GLY A 425 25.99 -17.95 69.87
C GLY A 425 26.72 -16.92 69.00
N LYS A 426 27.25 -17.31 67.83
CA LYS A 426 27.90 -16.39 66.87
C LYS A 426 26.84 -15.59 66.11
N GLN A 427 27.25 -14.44 65.55
CA GLN A 427 26.38 -13.62 64.71
C GLN A 427 25.81 -14.42 63.51
N THR A 428 24.49 -14.32 63.30
CA THR A 428 23.74 -14.99 62.22
C THR A 428 23.30 -14.01 61.12
N LEU A 429 23.06 -14.54 59.93
CA LEU A 429 22.52 -13.83 58.78
C LEU A 429 20.98 -13.94 58.67
N LEU A 430 20.37 -15.04 59.10
CA LEU A 430 18.91 -15.20 59.03
C LEU A 430 18.24 -14.71 60.33
N PRO A 431 17.09 -13.99 60.28
CA PRO A 431 16.36 -13.56 59.07
C PRO A 431 17.07 -12.42 58.32
N LEU A 432 16.92 -12.39 56.99
CA LEU A 432 17.53 -11.35 56.15
C LEU A 432 16.83 -10.02 56.32
N ARG A 433 17.61 -8.93 56.31
CA ARG A 433 17.06 -7.57 56.32
C ARG A 433 16.33 -7.30 55.01
N ARG A 434 15.29 -6.45 55.05
CA ARG A 434 14.51 -6.08 53.85
C ARG A 434 15.39 -5.50 52.72
N ALA A 435 16.50 -4.84 53.08
CA ALA A 435 17.45 -4.28 52.13
C ALA A 435 18.38 -5.32 51.48
N GLU A 436 18.60 -6.46 52.14
CA GLU A 436 19.44 -7.58 51.68
C GLU A 436 18.61 -8.60 50.87
N LYS A 437 17.33 -8.78 51.21
CA LYS A 437 16.43 -9.69 50.50
C LYS A 437 16.33 -9.38 48.99
N LYS A 438 16.53 -8.12 48.58
CA LYS A 438 16.51 -7.71 47.17
C LYS A 438 17.74 -8.17 46.37
N THR A 439 18.85 -8.54 47.02
CA THR A 439 20.12 -8.89 46.35
C THR A 439 20.38 -10.39 46.25
N VAL A 440 19.54 -11.21 46.87
CA VAL A 440 19.71 -12.67 46.94
C VAL A 440 18.49 -13.39 46.38
N ILE A 441 18.71 -14.53 45.72
CA ILE A 441 17.66 -15.33 45.08
C ILE A 441 17.38 -16.60 45.88
N PHE A 442 16.11 -16.92 46.07
CA PHE A 442 15.66 -18.18 46.65
C PHE A 442 15.36 -19.19 45.53
N PRO A 443 16.11 -20.30 45.44
CA PRO A 443 15.99 -21.22 44.30
C PRO A 443 14.60 -21.86 44.14
N TRP A 444 13.92 -22.14 45.26
CA TRP A 444 12.68 -22.92 45.31
C TRP A 444 11.42 -22.07 45.45
N ASP A 445 11.55 -20.74 45.53
CA ASP A 445 10.39 -19.85 45.59
C ASP A 445 9.77 -19.74 44.19
N PRO A 446 8.47 -20.06 43.97
CA PRO A 446 7.87 -20.00 42.63
C PRO A 446 7.72 -18.56 42.11
N ALA A 447 7.89 -17.56 42.98
CA ALA A 447 7.80 -16.16 42.60
C ALA A 447 9.07 -15.69 41.86
N ILE A 448 8.85 -14.94 40.77
CA ILE A 448 9.91 -14.22 40.05
C ILE A 448 10.35 -13.03 40.91
N GLN A 449 11.64 -12.99 41.25
CA GLN A 449 12.17 -11.95 42.11
C GLN A 449 12.52 -10.68 41.33
N ALA A 450 12.60 -9.52 42.00
CA ALA A 450 12.79 -8.22 41.34
C ALA A 450 14.01 -8.14 40.41
N SER A 451 15.11 -8.82 40.73
CA SER A 451 16.30 -8.93 39.89
C SER A 451 16.04 -9.72 38.60
N GLU A 452 15.26 -10.80 38.69
CA GLU A 452 14.87 -11.64 37.56
C GLU A 452 13.81 -10.94 36.71
N MET A 453 12.86 -10.24 37.34
CA MET A 453 11.82 -9.46 36.67
C MET A 453 12.43 -8.40 35.75
N ARG A 454 13.53 -7.76 36.15
CA ARG A 454 14.23 -6.79 35.29
C ARG A 454 14.71 -7.44 33.98
N ASN A 455 15.21 -8.68 34.04
CA ASN A 455 15.61 -9.42 32.85
C ASN A 455 14.37 -9.84 32.04
N VAL A 456 13.31 -10.33 32.69
CA VAL A 456 12.05 -10.67 32.01
C VAL A 456 11.48 -9.49 31.25
N VAL A 457 11.41 -8.30 31.86
CA VAL A 457 10.90 -7.07 31.22
C VAL A 457 11.77 -6.66 30.05
N ARG A 458 13.10 -6.68 30.19
CA ARG A 458 14.02 -6.35 29.09
C ARG A 458 13.76 -7.26 27.88
N GLU A 459 13.68 -8.55 28.11
CA GLU A 459 13.52 -9.52 27.02
C GLU A 459 12.10 -9.46 26.42
N LEU A 460 11.07 -9.20 27.24
CA LEU A 460 9.72 -8.97 26.73
C LEU A 460 9.67 -7.74 25.81
N MET A 461 10.39 -6.67 26.15
CA MET A 461 10.52 -5.49 25.29
C MET A 461 11.23 -5.82 23.96
N GLU A 462 12.23 -6.71 23.97
CA GLU A 462 12.90 -7.19 22.75
C GLU A 462 11.94 -8.04 21.88
N THR A 463 10.99 -8.78 22.47
CA THR A 463 9.99 -9.59 21.73
C THR A 463 8.75 -8.81 21.26
N LEU A 464 8.50 -7.64 21.83
CA LEU A 464 7.31 -6.83 21.55
C LEU A 464 7.13 -6.47 20.07
N PRO A 465 8.17 -6.05 19.30
CA PRO A 465 8.01 -5.69 17.90
C PRO A 465 7.47 -6.82 17.02
N VAL A 466 7.84 -8.06 17.30
CA VAL A 466 7.43 -9.24 16.51
C VAL A 466 5.97 -9.57 16.77
N VAL A 467 5.54 -9.49 18.03
CA VAL A 467 4.14 -9.67 18.40
C VAL A 467 3.27 -8.57 17.79
N LEU A 468 3.73 -7.31 17.84
CA LEU A 468 3.03 -6.19 17.20
C LEU A 468 2.95 -6.36 15.68
N LEU A 469 4.03 -6.81 15.03
CA LEU A 469 4.06 -7.11 13.60
C LEU A 469 3.03 -8.19 13.23
N LEU A 470 2.97 -9.29 13.98
CA LEU A 470 1.98 -10.34 13.76
C LEU A 470 0.54 -9.80 13.90
N LEU A 471 0.27 -9.03 14.97
CA LEU A 471 -1.05 -8.44 15.20
C LEU A 471 -1.44 -7.47 14.09
N LEU A 472 -0.50 -6.62 13.66
CA LEU A 472 -0.71 -5.68 12.56
C LEU A 472 -1.02 -6.41 11.25
N LEU A 473 -0.22 -7.41 10.88
CA LEU A 473 -0.40 -8.15 9.63
C LEU A 473 -1.71 -8.94 9.62
N CYS A 474 -2.05 -9.62 10.72
CA CYS A 474 -3.34 -10.30 10.84
C CYS A 474 -4.52 -9.31 10.80
N GLY A 475 -4.38 -8.14 11.43
CA GLY A 475 -5.39 -7.09 11.39
C GLY A 475 -5.58 -6.49 9.99
N LEU A 476 -4.49 -6.25 9.27
CA LEU A 476 -4.51 -5.77 7.88
C LEU A 476 -5.12 -6.80 6.94
N ASP A 477 -4.74 -8.07 7.07
CA ASP A 477 -5.28 -9.15 6.25
C ASP A 477 -6.79 -9.32 6.47
N TRP A 478 -7.23 -9.30 7.74
CA TRP A 478 -8.65 -9.33 8.10
C TRP A 478 -9.41 -8.11 7.55
N ALA A 479 -8.85 -6.90 7.68
CA ALA A 479 -9.47 -5.69 7.18
C ALA A 479 -9.59 -5.71 5.64
N LEU A 480 -8.55 -6.11 4.93
CA LEU A 480 -8.57 -6.21 3.47
C LEU A 480 -9.55 -7.28 2.99
N TYR A 481 -9.51 -8.47 3.59
CA TYR A 481 -10.50 -9.51 3.32
C TYR A 481 -11.93 -8.97 3.50
N SER A 482 -12.22 -8.33 4.63
CA SER A 482 -13.56 -7.81 4.92
C SER A 482 -13.99 -6.73 3.92
N ILE A 483 -13.09 -5.81 3.54
CA ILE A 483 -13.39 -4.76 2.56
C ILE A 483 -13.69 -5.38 1.20
N PHE A 484 -12.86 -6.30 0.71
CA PHE A 484 -13.05 -6.88 -0.62
C PHE A 484 -14.19 -7.86 -0.69
N ASP A 485 -14.47 -8.59 0.38
CA ASP A 485 -15.64 -9.45 0.46
C ASP A 485 -16.93 -8.63 0.42
N THR A 486 -16.95 -7.48 1.11
CA THR A 486 -18.04 -6.50 1.04
C THR A 486 -18.18 -5.95 -0.39
N ILE A 487 -17.07 -5.55 -1.03
CA ILE A 487 -17.07 -5.05 -2.42
C ILE A 487 -17.62 -6.12 -3.38
N ARG A 488 -17.21 -7.37 -3.24
CA ARG A 488 -17.68 -8.48 -4.09
C ARG A 488 -19.19 -8.68 -3.99
N HIS A 489 -19.76 -8.62 -2.78
CA HIS A 489 -21.19 -8.85 -2.56
C HIS A 489 -22.06 -7.64 -2.94
N HIS A 490 -21.56 -6.41 -2.72
CA HIS A 490 -22.37 -5.20 -2.89
C HIS A 490 -22.08 -4.39 -4.16
N SER A 491 -20.97 -4.65 -4.86
CA SER A 491 -20.58 -3.86 -6.05
C SER A 491 -20.95 -4.51 -7.37
N PHE A 492 -21.73 -5.59 -7.39
CA PHE A 492 -22.21 -6.17 -8.65
C PHE A 492 -23.13 -5.18 -9.38
N VAL A 493 -22.78 -4.84 -10.63
CA VAL A 493 -23.53 -3.91 -11.48
C VAL A 493 -23.64 -4.49 -12.89
N GLN A 494 -24.86 -4.49 -13.41
CA GLN A 494 -25.16 -4.79 -14.81
C GLN A 494 -25.56 -3.49 -15.51
N TYR A 495 -24.76 -3.09 -16.50
CA TYR A 495 -25.00 -1.88 -17.30
C TYR A 495 -25.62 -2.30 -18.64
N SER A 496 -26.85 -1.86 -18.90
CA SER A 496 -27.50 -2.02 -20.20
C SER A 496 -27.78 -0.64 -20.79
N PHE A 497 -27.23 -0.38 -21.97
CA PHE A 497 -27.45 0.86 -22.71
C PHE A 497 -28.19 0.55 -24.00
N ARG A 498 -29.40 1.10 -24.13
CA ARG A 498 -30.21 1.04 -25.35
C ARG A 498 -30.30 2.44 -25.95
N SER A 499 -29.79 2.61 -27.15
CA SER A 499 -29.89 3.86 -27.92
C SER A 499 -30.63 3.61 -29.22
N SER A 500 -31.75 4.30 -29.39
CA SER A 500 -32.50 4.34 -30.64
C SER A 500 -32.52 5.78 -31.15
N HIS A 501 -32.04 6.00 -32.37
CA HIS A 501 -32.28 7.25 -33.10
C HIS A 501 -33.00 6.95 -34.41
N LYS A 502 -33.98 7.78 -34.75
CA LYS A 502 -34.67 7.77 -36.04
C LYS A 502 -34.90 9.21 -36.47
N LEU A 503 -34.08 9.68 -37.39
CA LEU A 503 -34.27 10.98 -38.04
C LEU A 503 -34.77 10.72 -39.46
N GLU A 504 -35.96 11.21 -39.78
CA GLU A 504 -36.58 11.08 -41.10
C GLU A 504 -37.03 12.46 -41.57
N VAL A 505 -36.39 12.99 -42.62
CA VAL A 505 -36.71 14.27 -43.23
C VAL A 505 -37.31 14.03 -44.61
N LYS A 506 -38.58 14.39 -44.76
CA LYS A 506 -39.31 14.32 -46.04
C LYS A 506 -39.36 15.71 -46.67
N VAL A 507 -38.67 15.87 -47.79
CA VAL A 507 -38.77 17.07 -48.62
C VAL A 507 -39.91 16.87 -49.61
N GLY A 508 -40.91 17.76 -49.61
CA GLY A 508 -42.05 17.74 -50.56
C GLY A 508 -41.79 18.58 -51.82
N GLY A 509 -42.50 18.27 -52.91
CA GLY A 509 -42.43 18.99 -54.19
C GLY A 509 -41.35 18.48 -55.17
N ASP A 510 -41.51 18.86 -56.45
CA ASP A 510 -40.65 18.45 -57.57
C ASP A 510 -39.80 19.58 -58.15
N SER A 511 -39.72 20.71 -57.44
CA SER A 511 -38.87 21.84 -57.80
C SER A 511 -37.39 21.45 -57.76
N MET A 512 -36.57 22.23 -58.47
CA MET A 512 -35.12 22.06 -58.48
C MET A 512 -34.53 22.17 -57.05
N LEU A 513 -35.01 23.15 -56.27
CA LEU A 513 -34.65 23.32 -54.86
C LEU A 513 -35.06 22.11 -54.01
N ALA A 514 -36.27 21.57 -54.22
CA ALA A 514 -36.71 20.36 -53.52
C ALA A 514 -35.82 19.14 -53.84
N ARG A 515 -35.37 19.01 -55.10
CA ARG A 515 -34.39 17.98 -55.49
C ARG A 515 -33.02 18.20 -54.85
N LEU A 516 -32.53 19.42 -54.75
CA LEU A 516 -31.28 19.74 -54.06
C LEU A 516 -31.39 19.42 -52.56
N LEU A 517 -32.42 19.91 -51.89
CA LEU A 517 -32.68 19.66 -50.47
C LEU A 517 -32.89 18.17 -50.19
N ARG A 518 -33.56 17.42 -51.06
CA ARG A 518 -33.71 15.97 -50.88
C ARG A 518 -32.37 15.22 -50.98
N ASN A 519 -31.43 15.73 -51.78
CA ASN A 519 -30.09 15.13 -51.87
C ASN A 519 -29.17 15.57 -50.72
N THR A 520 -29.29 16.80 -50.21
CA THR A 520 -28.46 17.29 -49.10
C THR A 520 -29.02 16.91 -47.73
N ILE A 521 -30.31 17.14 -47.49
CA ILE A 521 -31.01 16.85 -46.23
C ILE A 521 -31.45 15.39 -46.17
N GLY A 522 -31.67 14.72 -47.32
CA GLY A 522 -31.92 13.28 -47.34
C GLY A 522 -30.76 12.44 -46.79
N ALA A 523 -29.52 12.96 -46.82
CA ALA A 523 -28.37 12.36 -46.14
C ALA A 523 -28.47 12.39 -44.60
N LEU A 524 -29.44 13.12 -44.04
CA LEU A 524 -29.76 13.11 -42.61
C LEU A 524 -30.72 11.98 -42.22
N ASN A 525 -31.29 11.24 -43.19
CA ASN A 525 -32.12 10.08 -42.90
C ASN A 525 -31.28 8.97 -42.31
N THR A 526 -31.28 8.88 -40.98
CA THR A 526 -30.49 7.92 -40.24
C THR A 526 -31.37 7.24 -39.20
N SER A 527 -31.28 5.92 -39.17
CA SER A 527 -31.88 5.11 -38.11
C SER A 527 -30.84 4.14 -37.59
N SER A 528 -30.64 4.11 -36.28
CA SER A 528 -29.87 3.05 -35.64
C SER A 528 -30.51 2.66 -34.32
N GLU A 529 -30.50 1.36 -34.05
CA GLU A 529 -30.81 0.79 -32.76
C GLU A 529 -29.57 0.04 -32.28
N THR A 530 -29.00 0.44 -31.15
CA THR A 530 -27.85 -0.21 -30.54
C THR A 530 -28.16 -0.59 -29.10
N VAL A 531 -27.88 -1.84 -28.77
CA VAL A 531 -28.00 -2.38 -27.41
C VAL A 531 -26.61 -2.86 -27.00
N VAL A 532 -26.10 -2.33 -25.90
CA VAL A 532 -24.83 -2.72 -25.30
C VAL A 532 -25.11 -3.18 -23.88
N GLU A 533 -24.84 -4.45 -23.59
CA GLU A 533 -24.92 -5.02 -22.25
C GLU A 533 -23.52 -5.35 -21.75
N SER A 534 -23.17 -4.86 -20.57
CA SER A 534 -21.92 -5.20 -19.90
C SER A 534 -22.15 -5.46 -18.42
N ASN A 535 -21.38 -6.40 -17.85
CA ASN A 535 -21.40 -6.72 -16.43
C ASN A 535 -19.98 -6.61 -15.87
N ASN A 536 -19.88 -6.36 -14.57
CA ASN A 536 -18.60 -6.23 -13.88
C ASN A 536 -18.19 -7.49 -13.09
N MET A 537 -18.92 -8.60 -13.23
CA MET A 537 -18.63 -9.87 -12.57
C MET A 537 -17.16 -10.34 -12.73
N PRO A 538 -16.55 -10.35 -13.94
CA PRO A 538 -15.15 -10.78 -14.08
C PRO A 538 -14.16 -9.83 -13.40
N CYS A 539 -14.58 -8.61 -13.05
CA CYS A 539 -13.73 -7.62 -12.39
C CYS A 539 -13.87 -7.63 -10.86
N LEU A 540 -14.80 -8.39 -10.27
CA LEU A 540 -14.97 -8.43 -8.83
C LEU A 540 -13.83 -9.22 -8.17
N PRO A 541 -13.25 -8.73 -7.06
CA PRO A 541 -12.12 -9.39 -6.41
C PRO A 541 -12.53 -10.72 -5.79
N GLN A 542 -11.62 -11.69 -5.76
CA GLN A 542 -11.80 -12.96 -5.06
C GLN A 542 -10.88 -13.04 -3.83
N PRO A 543 -11.24 -12.36 -2.71
CA PRO A 543 -10.40 -12.38 -1.53
C PRO A 543 -10.39 -13.76 -0.86
N VAL A 544 -9.23 -14.16 -0.35
CA VAL A 544 -9.04 -15.41 0.40
C VAL A 544 -8.80 -15.07 1.87
N PRO A 545 -9.61 -15.62 2.80
CA PRO A 545 -9.38 -15.42 4.22
C PRO A 545 -8.18 -16.26 4.68
N LEU A 546 -7.42 -15.75 5.64
CA LEU A 546 -6.34 -16.53 6.24
C LEU A 546 -6.89 -17.81 6.90
N SER A 547 -6.39 -18.96 6.46
CA SER A 547 -6.83 -20.25 7.02
C SER A 547 -6.52 -20.36 8.52
N THR A 548 -7.38 -21.04 9.28
CA THR A 548 -7.18 -21.30 10.71
C THR A 548 -5.84 -21.98 10.99
N ARG A 549 -5.42 -22.88 10.10
CA ARG A 549 -4.11 -23.56 10.16
C ARG A 549 -2.94 -22.59 10.00
N ALA A 550 -3.04 -21.63 9.07
CA ALA A 550 -2.00 -20.61 8.87
C ALA A 550 -1.91 -19.66 10.07
N TYR A 551 -3.06 -19.26 10.64
CA TYR A 551 -3.09 -18.46 11.87
C TYR A 551 -2.40 -19.19 13.03
N LEU A 552 -2.72 -20.47 13.24
CA LEU A 552 -2.09 -21.28 14.27
C LEU A 552 -0.58 -21.45 14.04
N ARG A 553 -0.14 -21.70 12.80
CA ARG A 553 1.29 -21.81 12.47
C ARG A 553 2.07 -20.54 12.79
N ALA A 554 1.49 -19.35 12.59
CA ALA A 554 2.14 -18.08 12.92
C ALA A 554 2.04 -17.71 14.42
N ALA A 555 0.91 -18.04 15.07
CA ALA A 555 0.65 -17.71 16.47
C ALA A 555 1.41 -18.61 17.45
N LEU A 556 1.60 -19.90 17.15
CA LEU A 556 2.26 -20.86 18.06
C LEU A 556 3.71 -20.47 18.38
N PRO A 557 4.60 -20.17 17.40
CA PRO A 557 5.98 -19.75 17.67
C PRO A 557 6.07 -18.44 18.42
N SER A 558 5.21 -17.48 18.06
CA SER A 558 5.15 -16.17 18.72
C SER A 558 4.71 -16.28 20.18
N SER A 559 3.74 -17.16 20.46
CA SER A 559 3.30 -17.48 21.83
C SER A 559 4.38 -18.22 22.61
N LEU A 560 5.08 -19.16 21.97
CA LEU A 560 6.22 -19.85 22.57
C LEU A 560 7.34 -18.86 22.93
N LEU A 561 7.63 -17.88 22.08
CA LEU A 561 8.63 -16.84 22.35
C LEU A 561 8.31 -16.06 23.63
N VAL A 562 7.06 -15.63 23.81
CA VAL A 562 6.60 -14.96 25.04
C VAL A 562 6.67 -15.90 26.25
N CYS A 563 6.29 -17.17 26.08
CA CYS A 563 6.40 -18.18 27.13
C CYS A 563 7.85 -18.37 27.60
N LEU A 564 8.81 -18.44 26.66
CA LEU A 564 10.24 -18.53 26.96
C LEU A 564 10.76 -17.30 27.73
N CYS A 565 10.24 -16.10 27.47
CA CYS A 565 10.56 -14.92 28.28
C CYS A 565 10.16 -15.05 29.75
N LEU A 566 9.09 -15.79 30.07
CA LEU A 566 8.68 -16.07 31.44
C LEU A 566 9.47 -17.24 32.04
N LEU A 567 9.65 -18.32 31.27
CA LEU A 567 10.35 -19.53 31.70
C LEU A 567 11.86 -19.32 31.92
N GLN A 568 12.48 -18.32 31.30
CA GLN A 568 13.93 -18.07 31.43
C GLN A 568 14.40 -17.91 32.88
N ALA A 569 13.58 -17.33 33.76
CA ALA A 569 13.95 -17.13 35.16
C ALA A 569 14.18 -18.48 35.85
N PHE A 570 13.31 -19.44 35.58
CA PHE A 570 13.43 -20.81 36.04
C PHE A 570 14.56 -21.57 35.34
N GLY A 571 14.77 -21.32 34.04
CA GLY A 571 15.91 -21.85 33.29
C GLY A 571 17.27 -21.46 33.90
N TYR A 572 17.45 -20.19 34.28
CA TYR A 572 18.68 -19.72 34.91
C TYR A 572 18.90 -20.32 36.31
N ARG A 573 17.83 -20.52 37.09
CA ARG A 573 17.91 -21.25 38.35
C ARG A 573 18.31 -22.71 38.15
N LEU A 574 17.70 -23.38 37.17
CA LEU A 574 17.95 -24.79 36.85
C LEU A 574 19.40 -25.01 36.39
N ARG A 575 19.93 -24.13 35.53
CA ARG A 575 21.33 -24.16 35.08
C ARG A 575 22.30 -24.26 36.27
N ARG A 576 22.14 -23.42 37.30
CA ARG A 576 22.97 -23.48 38.50
C ARG A 576 22.82 -24.82 39.24
N VAL A 577 21.60 -25.32 39.40
CA VAL A 577 21.34 -26.59 40.10
C VAL A 577 22.08 -27.75 39.42
N ILE A 578 22.11 -27.78 38.09
CA ILE A 578 22.85 -28.78 37.31
C ILE A 578 24.35 -28.69 37.58
N VAL A 579 24.96 -27.51 37.50
CA VAL A 579 26.41 -27.37 37.73
C VAL A 579 26.77 -27.70 39.20
N ALA A 580 25.94 -27.28 40.16
CA ALA A 580 26.12 -27.60 41.57
C ALA A 580 26.08 -29.12 41.85
N PHE A 581 25.30 -29.88 41.09
CA PHE A 581 25.23 -31.33 41.18
C PHE A 581 26.55 -32.00 40.75
N TYR A 582 27.15 -31.56 39.64
CA TYR A 582 28.41 -32.13 39.13
C TYR A 582 29.66 -31.68 39.90
N PHE A 583 29.66 -30.45 40.44
CA PHE A 583 30.80 -29.85 41.14
C PHE A 583 30.51 -29.49 42.62
N PRO A 584 30.19 -30.47 43.48
CA PRO A 584 29.76 -30.21 44.86
C PRO A 584 30.85 -29.59 45.74
N LYS A 585 32.13 -29.90 45.48
CA LYS A 585 33.27 -29.30 46.21
C LYS A 585 33.38 -27.79 45.91
N ARG A 586 33.24 -27.42 44.64
CA ARG A 586 33.26 -26.01 44.20
C ARG A 586 32.06 -25.25 44.77
N GLU A 587 30.89 -25.87 44.78
CA GLU A 587 29.68 -25.26 45.32
C GLU A 587 29.79 -24.93 46.82
N LYS A 588 30.36 -25.84 47.62
CA LYS A 588 30.62 -25.56 49.05
C LYS A 588 31.51 -24.33 49.25
N LYS A 589 32.63 -24.23 48.50
CA LYS A 589 33.55 -23.07 48.55
C LYS A 589 32.82 -21.76 48.20
N ARG A 590 31.98 -21.78 47.16
CA ARG A 590 31.18 -20.63 46.72
C ARG A 590 30.17 -20.18 47.78
N ILE A 591 29.48 -21.13 48.43
CA ILE A 591 28.50 -20.82 49.48
C ILE A 591 29.18 -20.24 50.72
N LEU A 592 30.33 -20.81 51.14
CA LEU A 592 31.13 -20.29 52.24
C LEU A 592 31.60 -18.85 51.96
N PHE A 593 32.10 -18.60 50.75
CA PHE A 593 32.49 -17.27 50.31
C PHE A 593 31.31 -16.29 50.34
N LEU A 594 30.15 -16.67 49.80
CA LEU A 594 28.94 -15.84 49.81
C LEU A 594 28.48 -15.50 51.24
N TYR A 595 28.51 -16.50 52.13
CA TYR A 595 28.14 -16.32 53.55
C TYR A 595 29.06 -15.31 54.24
N ASN A 596 30.38 -15.48 54.09
CA ASN A 596 31.37 -14.57 54.67
C ASN A 596 31.30 -13.16 54.05
N GLU A 597 31.04 -13.05 52.74
CA GLU A 597 30.87 -11.77 52.07
C GLU A 597 29.60 -11.04 52.56
N LEU A 598 28.49 -11.75 52.75
CA LEU A 598 27.26 -11.17 53.30
C LEU A 598 27.43 -10.73 54.76
N LEU A 599 28.16 -11.49 55.58
CA LEU A 599 28.52 -11.07 56.95
C LEU A 599 29.34 -9.77 56.93
N ARG A 600 30.39 -9.71 56.11
CA ARG A 600 31.22 -8.51 55.96
C ARG A 600 30.40 -7.31 55.46
N LYS A 601 29.52 -7.52 54.48
CA LYS A 601 28.60 -6.50 53.97
C LYS A 601 27.60 -6.04 55.02
N ARG A 602 27.12 -6.93 55.90
CA ARG A 602 26.20 -6.58 56.99
C ARG A 602 26.91 -5.75 58.07
N ALA A 603 28.13 -6.11 58.43
CA ALA A 603 28.96 -5.34 59.38
C ALA A 603 29.28 -3.93 58.86
N ALA A 604 29.65 -3.82 57.58
CA ALA A 604 29.96 -2.54 56.92
C ALA A 604 28.75 -1.85 56.28
N PHE A 605 27.52 -2.36 56.49
CA PHE A 605 26.33 -1.95 55.73
C PHE A 605 26.06 -0.43 55.82
N THR A 606 26.09 0.08 57.04
CA THR A 606 25.82 1.49 57.35
C THR A 606 26.85 2.41 56.70
N GLN A 607 28.13 2.01 56.68
CA GLN A 607 29.20 2.76 56.05
C GLN A 607 29.11 2.73 54.52
N LEU A 608 28.93 1.53 53.94
CA LEU A 608 28.88 1.33 52.48
C LEU A 608 27.68 2.02 51.83
N ARG A 609 26.53 2.12 52.53
CA ARG A 609 25.30 2.71 51.97
C ARG A 609 25.01 4.13 52.44
N ARG A 610 25.87 4.76 53.27
CA ARG A 610 25.63 6.11 53.80
C ARG A 610 25.40 7.14 52.70
N ALA A 611 26.28 7.18 51.69
CA ALA A 611 26.16 8.13 50.58
C ALA A 611 24.80 7.99 49.86
N THR A 612 24.35 6.76 49.61
CA THR A 612 23.04 6.50 49.00
C THR A 612 21.88 6.89 49.91
N ILE A 613 21.99 6.62 51.22
CA ILE A 613 20.96 6.99 52.21
C ILE A 613 20.83 8.51 52.32
N VAL A 614 21.95 9.23 52.41
CA VAL A 614 21.99 10.70 52.45
C VAL A 614 21.42 11.29 51.16
N ARG A 615 21.79 10.76 50.00
CA ARG A 615 21.24 11.22 48.70
C ARG A 615 19.72 11.06 48.66
N ARG A 616 19.20 9.90 49.07
CA ARG A 616 17.74 9.64 49.11
C ARG A 616 17.02 10.52 50.13
N ALA A 617 17.62 10.80 51.28
CA ALA A 617 17.06 11.73 52.26
C ALA A 617 16.95 13.15 51.66
N ARG A 618 17.98 13.60 50.92
CA ARG A 618 17.95 14.89 50.20
C ARG A 618 16.89 14.92 49.10
N GLU A 619 16.76 13.86 48.30
CA GLU A 619 15.74 13.73 47.25
C GLU A 619 14.31 13.80 47.84
N GLN A 620 14.06 13.16 48.98
CA GLN A 620 12.78 13.26 49.69
C GLN A 620 12.47 14.67 50.19
N ARG A 621 13.49 15.36 50.71
CA ARG A 621 13.37 16.75 51.14
C ARG A 621 13.12 17.69 49.95
N ALA A 622 13.71 17.42 48.79
CA ALA A 622 13.50 18.20 47.56
C ALA A 622 12.10 17.97 46.96
N SER A 623 11.61 16.73 46.96
CA SER A 623 10.25 16.39 46.50
C SER A 623 9.15 17.07 47.33
N ARG A 624 9.44 17.45 48.58
CA ARG A 624 8.54 18.24 49.44
C ARG A 624 8.46 19.72 49.03
N ARG A 625 9.46 20.23 48.30
CA ARG A 625 9.52 21.65 47.86
C ARG A 625 8.89 21.91 46.49
N HIS A 626 8.51 20.88 45.74
CA HIS A 626 7.95 21.05 44.40
C HIS A 626 6.64 20.26 44.24
N LEU A 627 5.52 21.00 44.18
CA LEU A 627 4.20 20.61 43.66
C LEU A 627 3.43 19.44 44.32
N ALA A 628 4.05 18.63 45.18
CA ALA A 628 3.39 17.46 45.77
C ALA A 628 2.25 17.79 46.76
N ASP A 629 2.36 18.87 47.55
CA ASP A 629 1.34 19.24 48.55
C ASP A 629 0.03 19.76 47.90
N ILE A 630 0.09 20.30 46.68
CA ILE A 630 -1.08 20.80 45.93
C ILE A 630 -1.84 19.64 45.28
N LEU A 631 -1.13 18.65 44.74
CA LEU A 631 -1.71 17.44 44.14
C LEU A 631 -2.22 16.43 45.18
N HIS A 632 -1.64 16.40 46.38
CA HIS A 632 -2.05 15.46 47.45
C HIS A 632 -3.44 15.76 48.02
N ARG A 633 -3.90 17.02 47.97
CA ARG A 633 -5.25 17.41 48.42
C ARG A 633 -6.35 17.22 47.38
N ARG A 634 -6.01 17.07 46.09
CA ARG A 634 -6.99 17.13 44.97
C ARG A 634 -7.13 15.87 44.12
N CYS A 635 -6.24 14.87 44.23
CA CYS A 635 -6.25 13.69 43.33
C CYS A 635 -6.59 12.34 43.99
N LEU A 636 -7.31 11.53 43.20
CA LEU A 636 -8.01 10.26 43.48
C LEU A 636 -7.25 9.20 44.30
N PRO A 637 -7.98 8.34 45.06
CA PRO A 637 -7.40 7.28 45.91
C PRO A 637 -6.49 6.29 45.18
N LEU A 638 -6.58 6.19 43.84
CA LEU A 638 -5.76 5.31 43.00
C LEU A 638 -4.27 5.69 42.92
N LEU A 639 -3.91 6.98 43.04
CA LEU A 639 -2.53 7.48 42.90
C LEU A 639 -1.77 7.56 44.25
N ARG A 640 -2.50 7.44 45.36
CA ARG A 640 -1.98 7.52 46.73
C ARG A 640 -0.81 6.55 47.03
N PRO A 641 -0.75 5.31 46.50
CA PRO A 641 0.37 4.39 46.75
C PRO A 641 1.70 4.82 46.11
N TRP A 642 1.65 5.58 45.00
CA TRP A 642 2.83 6.01 44.26
C TRP A 642 3.46 7.30 44.80
N LEU A 643 2.65 8.14 45.46
CA LEU A 643 3.05 9.43 46.03
C LEU A 643 3.56 9.35 47.49
N ARG A 644 3.44 8.20 48.18
CA ARG A 644 3.92 8.05 49.57
C ARG A 644 5.45 8.13 49.64
N ARG A 645 5.96 8.71 50.74
CA ARG A 645 7.40 8.65 51.05
C ARG A 645 7.81 7.19 51.18
N ARG A 646 9.09 6.92 50.97
CA ARG A 646 9.65 5.57 51.05
C ARG A 646 10.76 5.54 52.10
N CYS A 647 11.03 4.41 52.72
CA CYS A 647 12.16 4.32 53.63
C CYS A 647 13.49 4.58 52.89
N VAL A 648 14.34 5.47 53.39
CA VAL A 648 15.63 5.82 52.76
C VAL A 648 16.59 4.62 52.62
N VAL A 649 16.45 3.61 53.50
CA VAL A 649 17.28 2.39 53.52
C VAL A 649 16.75 1.31 52.56
N CYS A 650 15.50 0.85 52.75
CA CYS A 650 14.95 -0.30 52.02
C CYS A 650 13.95 0.05 50.91
N GLN A 651 13.51 1.30 50.81
CA GLN A 651 12.49 1.81 49.89
C GLN A 651 11.08 1.22 50.06
N ALA A 652 10.77 0.64 51.23
CA ALA A 652 9.39 0.28 51.55
C ALA A 652 8.52 1.54 51.67
N PRO A 653 7.24 1.50 51.25
CA PRO A 653 6.34 2.64 51.37
C PRO A 653 6.13 3.03 52.84
N GLU A 654 5.87 4.31 53.08
CA GLU A 654 5.55 4.86 54.39
C GLU A 654 4.28 4.21 54.96
N THR A 655 4.37 3.84 56.23
CA THR A 655 3.33 3.21 57.03
C THR A 655 3.18 4.01 58.32
N PRO A 656 2.03 3.96 59.02
CA PRO A 656 1.86 4.69 60.28
C PRO A 656 2.89 4.31 61.35
N GLU A 657 3.51 3.12 61.25
CA GLU A 657 4.57 2.64 62.14
C GLU A 657 5.99 3.09 61.73
N SER A 658 6.13 3.91 60.69
CA SER A 658 7.42 4.39 60.22
C SER A 658 7.99 5.48 61.14
N TYR A 659 9.31 5.51 61.25
CA TYR A 659 10.03 6.42 62.14
C TYR A 659 10.61 7.58 61.34
N VAL A 660 10.29 8.82 61.73
CA VAL A 660 10.86 10.04 61.16
C VAL A 660 11.95 10.55 62.09
N CYS A 661 13.10 10.91 61.53
CA CYS A 661 14.20 11.44 62.33
C CYS A 661 13.80 12.76 63.03
N PRO A 662 13.98 12.88 64.36
CA PRO A 662 13.51 14.04 65.12
C PRO A 662 14.44 15.27 65.01
N THR A 663 15.62 15.13 64.40
CA THR A 663 16.54 16.26 64.24
C THR A 663 15.95 17.31 63.30
N PRO A 664 15.97 18.60 63.68
CA PRO A 664 15.62 19.67 62.76
C PRO A 664 16.53 19.55 61.52
N ASP A 665 15.97 19.79 60.34
CA ASP A 665 16.60 19.65 59.01
C ASP A 665 16.75 18.26 58.37
N CYS A 666 16.68 17.14 59.11
CA CYS A 666 16.89 15.83 58.47
C CYS A 666 15.63 15.25 57.81
N GLU A 667 14.51 15.21 58.54
CA GLU A 667 13.19 14.67 58.14
C GLU A 667 13.22 13.30 57.40
N ALA A 668 14.27 12.50 57.58
CA ALA A 668 14.44 11.24 56.88
C ALA A 668 13.48 10.18 57.42
N VAL A 669 12.80 9.46 56.52
CA VAL A 669 11.82 8.42 56.89
C VAL A 669 12.48 7.03 56.89
N TYR A 670 12.31 6.30 57.99
CA TYR A 670 12.80 4.94 58.21
C TYR A 670 11.67 3.96 58.48
N CYS A 671 11.78 2.74 57.96
CA CYS A 671 10.89 1.65 58.36
C CYS A 671 11.25 1.17 59.77
N ARG A 672 10.29 0.69 60.59
CA ARG A 672 10.56 0.21 61.97
C ARG A 672 11.73 -0.78 62.05
N SER A 673 11.74 -1.78 61.16
CA SER A 673 12.85 -2.76 61.11
C SER A 673 14.19 -2.13 60.73
N CYS A 674 14.17 -1.18 59.78
CA CYS A 674 15.35 -0.46 59.32
C CYS A 674 15.94 0.44 60.40
N TRP A 675 15.08 1.07 61.21
CA TRP A 675 15.49 1.93 62.31
C TRP A 675 16.17 1.13 63.42
N ASN A 676 15.58 -0.02 63.79
CA ASN A 676 16.18 -0.96 64.74
C ASN A 676 17.50 -1.55 64.21
N ASP A 677 17.56 -1.89 62.91
CA ASP A 677 18.77 -2.39 62.25
C ASP A 677 19.95 -1.41 62.31
N MET A 678 19.66 -0.11 62.34
CA MET A 678 20.64 0.99 62.46
C MET A 678 20.92 1.37 63.92
N ARG A 679 20.56 0.51 64.89
CA ARG A 679 20.72 0.76 66.34
C ARG A 679 20.07 2.09 66.78
N GLN A 680 18.95 2.45 66.17
CA GLN A 680 18.21 3.68 66.47
C GLN A 680 19.03 4.97 66.28
N ARG A 681 20.08 4.93 65.45
CA ARG A 681 20.88 6.10 65.06
C ARG A 681 20.59 6.47 63.61
N CYS A 682 20.49 7.77 63.34
CA CYS A 682 20.25 8.29 62.00
C CYS A 682 21.59 8.44 61.23
N PRO A 683 21.85 7.65 60.17
CA PRO A 683 23.11 7.73 59.42
C PRO A 683 23.37 9.08 58.72
N VAL A 684 22.31 9.89 58.57
CA VAL A 684 22.37 11.22 57.96
C VAL A 684 22.88 12.26 58.97
N CYS A 685 22.49 12.14 60.25
CA CYS A 685 22.84 13.10 61.30
C CYS A 685 24.08 12.69 62.09
N THR A 686 24.31 11.38 62.26
CA THR A 686 25.43 10.89 63.05
C THR A 686 26.75 11.02 62.26
N PRO A 687 27.82 11.53 62.90
CA PRO A 687 29.18 11.60 62.32
C PRO A 687 29.72 10.25 61.84
N ARG A 688 30.71 10.26 60.95
CA ARG A 688 31.22 9.02 60.34
C ARG A 688 31.96 8.16 61.36
N GLU A 689 32.64 8.80 62.30
CA GLU A 689 33.49 8.22 63.33
C GLU A 689 32.67 7.51 64.42
N GLU A 690 31.44 7.96 64.71
CA GLU A 690 30.56 7.37 65.72
C GLU A 690 29.73 6.18 65.22
N LEU A 691 29.69 5.99 63.90
CA LEU A 691 29.05 4.84 63.24
C LEU A 691 29.92 3.58 63.28
N SER A 692 31.22 3.70 63.60
CA SER A 692 32.20 2.62 63.57
C SER A 692 32.46 1.96 64.92
N SER A 693 31.82 2.39 66.01
CA SER A 693 32.22 1.92 67.34
C SER A 693 31.77 0.49 67.67
N SER A 694 32.78 -0.32 68.00
CA SER A 694 32.78 -1.51 68.88
C SER A 694 32.13 -2.81 68.38
N ALA A 695 32.88 -3.63 67.62
CA ALA A 695 32.84 -5.13 67.68
C ALA A 695 33.61 -5.83 66.55
N TYR A 696 34.75 -5.31 66.06
CA TYR A 696 35.58 -6.08 65.11
C TYR A 696 37.06 -6.02 65.48
N SER A 697 37.35 -6.47 66.70
CA SER A 697 38.63 -7.09 67.06
C SER A 697 38.32 -8.48 67.60
N ASP A 698 37.82 -9.37 66.75
CA ASP A 698 37.77 -10.79 67.08
C ASP A 698 38.49 -11.56 65.97
N SER A 699 39.67 -12.03 66.38
CA SER A 699 40.49 -13.14 65.88
C SER A 699 40.48 -13.47 64.38
N ASN A 700 41.67 -13.40 63.81
CA ASN A 700 42.07 -13.93 62.51
C ASN A 700 42.02 -15.48 62.41
N ASP A 701 41.35 -16.19 63.32
CA ASP A 701 41.50 -17.65 63.46
C ASP A 701 40.43 -18.51 62.76
N ASP A 702 39.41 -17.94 62.12
CA ASP A 702 38.41 -18.73 61.37
C ASP A 702 38.80 -18.94 59.88
N ALA A 703 40.06 -18.68 59.48
CA ALA A 703 40.57 -18.88 58.11
C ALA A 703 41.11 -20.30 57.81
N THR A 704 41.21 -21.18 58.80
CA THR A 704 41.72 -22.57 58.64
C THR A 704 40.61 -23.58 58.32
N TYR A 705 39.84 -23.34 57.27
CA TYR A 705 39.09 -24.41 56.58
C TYR A 705 39.00 -24.12 55.08
N ALA A 706 40.16 -24.02 54.44
CA ALA A 706 40.29 -24.06 52.99
C ALA A 706 41.70 -24.53 52.58
N GLU A 707 42.04 -25.77 52.92
CA GLU A 707 42.86 -26.63 52.04
C GLU A 707 42.01 -27.81 51.56
#